data_AF-A0A1S3IEP8-F1
#
_entry.id   AF-A0A1S3IEP8-F1
#
_cell.length_a   1.000
_cell.length_b   1.000
_cell.length_c   1.000
_cell.angle_alpha   90.00
_cell.angle_beta   90.00
_cell.angle_gamma   90.00
#
_symmetry.space_group_name_H-M   'P 1'
#
loop_
_entity.id
_entity.type
_entity.pdbx_description
1 polymer ?
#
loop_
_entity_poly.entity_id
_entity_poly.type
_entity_poly.pdbx_seq_one_letter_code
_entity_poly.pdbx_strand_id
1 'polypeptide(L)'
;MASRVCWLIYLTIVMSTGSKVKASFSNEGTEFYVGFMDNDYGDGRDMYLYMTTGSNTPAEVTVTAPKQDTNFRKTAQIARGQSVRVSIPANFKATGSRVENKGIHVMSTQPISLYGLNQEQGSGDAFTAIPVTGLGSRYSAITWSNQGQILVVSTQDRTEVTIKLPGRPNNAVTFNGVAHTGYAEFTVTMSRYQTLHLQSDDLTTTQIVANSAIAVFSGSKKVQIEGTMTSDHLVQQLTPYDAWGKEFLISAPPNSQKYKMKIMSQDRHPNIGRVYISGEAASGTFVTEFYTPVRDYTSAVLRRVWSDSPIQVALFTQSMDSSSNMIDASMIIVPPVYQYRSRYTFTTLGQTAAEMSSHMTIYVANVTTNAGTLRMDGQPMNMSFTRISSTNYYVGTMPVSPGAHEIYSTDPLTNFYGLMSGFHASSNGNYYVTYPAGMNVAKNTLGCSPFVGQNIVAGNQVDEDCDGRVDEEIKNNIDDDGDGKIDEDLSLPPRANGNWGPWGSWEACSVTCENGTKSRRRQCNNPEPTNGGLTCPTDIQGDTDTVPCSLQRCPECDPAAAVSCITKPNTVCSANRFCECGPGYRDTTGLGHCVKRKIGDTCILSTDCNTVVGYSRCVEGRCVCSVGYKPGPDNTACVQLTVGDACTSTDQCDVVMDHVTCGTGNTCQCNLGYIATSGQSQCRKRVVGDSCSTDGDCSTAVTGTTCSTSTRRCTCAIGYRPSTDSTSCLARPLNDPCQSTGECSAILPASSSECKLDTDGIKRCFCSDSHREFNSTQCRRAKINDICETPRSATMCTDPIPFSECSASSCVCKAGYMASADLASCTKRAVGSPCSTNNDCQAAVVDSLCSDGTCSCKQGYKYISAESACRKRKIRDACSVSADCNTVVSSSKCEHGRCACSVGYKLEADRTSCLARKIGDTCILTTDCIAVVNNSRCVQGRCVCSIGYKPDAVNTSCLAFVRGASCNVTEDCSTCEVGNADSANDTVCRTTTNKRCSDQGHCRAGSTLSFECHPYLKVCDCPLGFHSVQEEYCVKRKIGSKTCYREADCREAVQHSTCTENGCECIEGYQPSADMTECTEEHQVPVIPVVTASVAVVVCGIVVAGAVAYVRNRRKRTPAAQDNHFTVSEPTPETAALERHAPYTSLSVEAVAFQSGAESNETDGFAPYVEMTSPQYVNAHINFINTSDALR
;
A
#
# COMPACT_ATOMS: atom_id res chain seq x y z
N MET A 1 1.60 -55.37 0.27
CA MET A 1 1.39 -53.91 0.41
C MET A 1 1.51 -53.12 -0.90
N ALA A 2 2.15 -53.62 -1.97
CA ALA A 2 2.39 -52.85 -3.22
C ALA A 2 1.14 -52.24 -3.90
N SER A 3 0.01 -52.96 -3.95
CA SER A 3 -1.20 -52.54 -4.69
C SER A 3 -1.82 -51.20 -4.24
N ARG A 4 -1.71 -50.81 -2.96
CA ARG A 4 -2.26 -49.54 -2.47
C ARG A 4 -1.43 -48.31 -2.85
N VAL A 5 -0.15 -48.48 -3.20
CA VAL A 5 0.73 -47.37 -3.58
C VAL A 5 0.43 -46.88 -5.00
N CYS A 6 0.20 -47.80 -5.94
CA CYS A 6 -0.19 -47.43 -7.31
C CYS A 6 -1.49 -46.63 -7.38
N TRP A 7 -2.48 -46.94 -6.53
CA TRP A 7 -3.76 -46.21 -6.50
C TRP A 7 -3.60 -44.76 -6.02
N LEU A 8 -2.74 -44.51 -5.02
CA LEU A 8 -2.40 -43.16 -4.58
C LEU A 8 -1.64 -42.37 -5.65
N ILE A 9 -0.66 -43.01 -6.31
CA ILE A 9 0.10 -42.39 -7.41
C ILE A 9 -0.83 -42.01 -8.57
N TYR A 10 -1.76 -42.90 -8.95
CA TYR A 10 -2.73 -42.61 -10.02
C TYR A 10 -3.64 -41.44 -9.65
N LEU A 11 -4.10 -41.35 -8.39
CA LEU A 11 -4.91 -40.22 -7.92
C LEU A 11 -4.14 -38.88 -7.96
N THR A 12 -2.85 -38.89 -7.60
CA THR A 12 -2.00 -37.69 -7.68
C THR A 12 -1.68 -37.27 -9.11
N ILE A 13 -1.55 -38.22 -10.05
CA ILE A 13 -1.29 -37.91 -11.46
C ILE A 13 -2.56 -37.35 -12.13
N VAL A 14 -3.73 -37.94 -11.88
CA VAL A 14 -5.00 -37.45 -12.46
C VAL A 14 -5.37 -36.04 -11.95
N MET A 15 -5.01 -35.67 -10.72
CA MET A 15 -5.14 -34.28 -10.24
C MET A 15 -4.09 -33.30 -10.79
N SER A 16 -3.11 -33.77 -11.58
CA SER A 16 -2.10 -32.91 -12.23
C SER A 16 -2.41 -32.54 -13.69
N THR A 17 -3.39 -33.22 -14.32
CA THR A 17 -3.87 -32.92 -15.68
C THR A 17 -5.12 -32.04 -15.69
N GLY A 18 -5.22 -31.11 -14.73
CA GLY A 18 -6.07 -29.94 -14.93
C GLY A 18 -5.42 -29.09 -16.03
N SER A 19 -6.01 -29.05 -17.22
CA SER A 19 -5.55 -28.21 -18.32
C SER A 19 -5.41 -26.77 -17.83
N LYS A 20 -4.17 -26.26 -17.79
CA LYS A 20 -3.93 -24.83 -17.54
C LYS A 20 -4.54 -24.06 -18.70
N VAL A 21 -5.77 -23.58 -18.52
CA VAL A 21 -6.37 -22.55 -19.35
C VAL A 21 -5.33 -21.42 -19.43
N LYS A 22 -4.91 -21.03 -20.64
CA LYS A 22 -3.99 -19.88 -20.81
C LYS A 22 -4.60 -18.71 -20.04
N ALA A 23 -3.77 -17.96 -19.31
CA ALA A 23 -4.24 -16.78 -18.61
C ALA A 23 -4.81 -15.80 -19.65
N SER A 24 -6.13 -15.59 -19.64
CA SER A 24 -6.71 -14.48 -20.37
C SER A 24 -6.49 -13.23 -19.56
N PHE A 25 -6.04 -12.17 -20.23
CA PHE A 25 -5.89 -10.86 -19.64
C PHE A 25 -7.18 -10.03 -19.74
N SER A 26 -8.36 -10.66 -19.80
CA SER A 26 -9.65 -9.97 -19.84
C SER A 26 -10.38 -9.99 -18.49
N ASN A 27 -11.54 -9.34 -18.41
CA ASN A 27 -12.44 -9.47 -17.26
C ASN A 27 -13.07 -10.87 -17.11
N GLU A 28 -12.89 -11.78 -18.09
CA GLU A 28 -13.21 -13.21 -17.92
C GLU A 28 -12.05 -13.95 -17.23
N GLY A 29 -12.31 -14.56 -16.07
CA GLY A 29 -11.25 -15.23 -15.28
C GLY A 29 -11.74 -16.31 -14.32
N THR A 30 -10.80 -16.93 -13.61
CA THR A 30 -11.05 -18.10 -12.73
C THR A 30 -10.85 -17.84 -11.24
N GLU A 31 -10.25 -16.71 -10.84
CA GLU A 31 -10.09 -16.30 -9.45
C GLU A 31 -10.30 -14.78 -9.30
N PHE A 32 -11.11 -14.36 -8.33
CA PHE A 32 -11.41 -12.94 -8.04
C PHE A 32 -11.40 -12.67 -6.53
N TYR A 33 -11.03 -11.43 -6.17
CA TYR A 33 -11.15 -10.88 -4.82
C TYR A 33 -12.05 -9.65 -4.89
N VAL A 34 -13.19 -9.71 -4.23
CA VAL A 34 -14.19 -8.64 -4.25
C VAL A 34 -14.58 -8.22 -2.84
N GLY A 35 -15.15 -7.03 -2.73
CA GLY A 35 -15.67 -6.48 -1.49
C GLY A 35 -16.66 -5.37 -1.81
N PHE A 36 -17.51 -5.03 -0.84
CA PHE A 36 -18.57 -4.04 -1.02
C PHE A 36 -18.38 -2.89 -0.04
N MET A 37 -18.55 -1.67 -0.55
CA MET A 37 -18.44 -0.44 0.25
C MET A 37 -19.73 -0.16 1.02
N ASP A 38 -19.65 0.70 2.03
CA ASP A 38 -20.80 1.24 2.76
C ASP A 38 -21.78 1.95 1.79
N ASN A 39 -23.09 1.80 1.98
CA ASN A 39 -24.17 2.40 1.16
C ASN A 39 -25.27 2.89 2.10
N ASP A 40 -25.69 4.16 1.99
CA ASP A 40 -26.40 4.88 3.06
C ASP A 40 -27.94 4.80 2.99
N TYR A 41 -28.50 3.71 3.48
CA TYR A 41 -29.90 3.66 3.94
C TYR A 41 -30.08 2.82 5.21
N GLY A 42 -29.30 1.75 5.38
CA GLY A 42 -29.36 0.91 6.58
C GLY A 42 -30.58 -0.02 6.62
N ASP A 43 -31.27 -0.23 5.49
CA ASP A 43 -32.34 -1.24 5.39
C ASP A 43 -31.79 -2.67 5.29
N GLY A 44 -30.48 -2.81 5.14
CA GLY A 44 -29.75 -4.04 5.45
C GLY A 44 -29.92 -5.10 4.39
N ARG A 45 -29.86 -4.72 3.11
CA ARG A 45 -29.98 -5.64 1.98
C ARG A 45 -28.71 -6.41 1.72
N ASP A 46 -28.93 -7.63 1.23
CA ASP A 46 -27.90 -8.42 0.58
C ASP A 46 -27.43 -7.71 -0.71
N MET A 47 -26.12 -7.77 -0.92
CA MET A 47 -25.50 -7.43 -2.20
C MET A 47 -25.52 -8.66 -3.11
N TYR A 48 -25.31 -8.47 -4.41
CA TYR A 48 -25.37 -9.59 -5.36
C TYR A 48 -24.13 -9.67 -6.24
N LEU A 49 -23.64 -10.90 -6.43
CA LEU A 49 -22.70 -11.22 -7.49
C LEU A 49 -23.46 -11.87 -8.66
N TYR A 50 -23.37 -11.25 -9.84
CA TYR A 50 -23.89 -11.77 -11.09
C TYR A 50 -22.74 -12.35 -11.92
N MET A 51 -22.95 -13.52 -12.52
CA MET A 51 -21.89 -14.30 -13.17
C MET A 51 -22.40 -15.10 -14.36
N THR A 52 -21.58 -15.19 -15.40
CA THR A 52 -21.83 -15.88 -16.68
C THR A 52 -20.54 -16.51 -17.22
N THR A 53 -20.61 -17.45 -18.15
CA THR A 53 -19.45 -18.00 -18.86
C THR A 53 -19.68 -18.11 -20.37
N GLY A 54 -18.64 -17.83 -21.16
CA GLY A 54 -18.60 -18.17 -22.59
C GLY A 54 -18.21 -19.65 -22.85
N SER A 55 -17.78 -20.39 -21.82
CA SER A 55 -17.26 -21.75 -21.96
C SER A 55 -18.37 -22.77 -22.26
N ASN A 56 -18.07 -23.70 -23.19
CA ASN A 56 -18.99 -24.77 -23.58
C ASN A 56 -19.07 -25.89 -22.52
N THR A 57 -18.07 -25.98 -21.64
CA THR A 57 -18.13 -26.81 -20.42
C THR A 57 -18.66 -25.95 -19.27
N PRO A 58 -19.64 -26.45 -18.47
CA PRO A 58 -20.15 -25.71 -17.33
C PRO A 58 -19.06 -25.28 -16.34
N ALA A 59 -19.18 -24.05 -15.85
CA ALA A 59 -18.32 -23.49 -14.82
C ALA A 59 -18.84 -23.87 -13.43
N GLU A 60 -18.01 -24.55 -12.64
CA GLU A 60 -18.27 -24.75 -11.21
C GLU A 60 -17.70 -23.57 -10.44
N VAL A 61 -18.57 -22.73 -9.87
CA VAL A 61 -18.17 -21.53 -9.12
C VAL A 61 -18.34 -21.76 -7.62
N THR A 62 -17.32 -21.40 -6.84
CA THR A 62 -17.36 -21.37 -5.37
C THR A 62 -17.12 -19.94 -4.89
N VAL A 63 -18.06 -19.39 -4.13
CA VAL A 63 -17.95 -18.08 -3.45
C VAL A 63 -17.78 -18.33 -1.95
N THR A 64 -16.79 -17.68 -1.33
CA THR A 64 -16.51 -17.76 0.12
C THR A 64 -16.11 -16.40 0.71
N ALA A 65 -16.16 -16.26 2.04
CA ALA A 65 -15.61 -15.08 2.73
C ALA A 65 -14.78 -15.51 3.96
N PRO A 66 -13.58 -16.13 3.77
CA PRO A 66 -12.95 -17.01 4.76
C PRO A 66 -12.58 -16.39 6.12
N LYS A 67 -12.59 -15.06 6.26
CA LYS A 67 -12.35 -14.35 7.53
C LYS A 67 -13.58 -13.64 8.11
N GLN A 68 -14.66 -13.48 7.34
CA GLN A 68 -15.93 -12.89 7.81
C GLN A 68 -16.88 -13.97 8.33
N ASP A 69 -16.97 -15.11 7.64
CA ASP A 69 -17.67 -16.30 8.09
C ASP A 69 -17.05 -17.54 7.43
N THR A 70 -16.46 -18.42 8.24
CA THR A 70 -15.81 -19.67 7.79
C THR A 70 -16.80 -20.69 7.23
N ASN A 71 -18.10 -20.54 7.53
CA ASN A 71 -19.18 -21.39 7.02
C ASN A 71 -19.84 -20.80 5.77
N PHE A 72 -19.56 -19.54 5.43
CA PHE A 72 -20.10 -18.92 4.22
C PHE A 72 -19.41 -19.51 2.99
N ARG A 73 -20.06 -20.53 2.41
CA ARG A 73 -19.74 -21.10 1.12
C ARG A 73 -21.01 -21.21 0.28
N LYS A 74 -21.01 -20.57 -0.89
CA LYS A 74 -22.04 -20.75 -1.93
C LYS A 74 -21.38 -21.43 -3.13
N THR A 75 -22.10 -22.34 -3.78
CA THR A 75 -21.64 -23.04 -4.97
C THR A 75 -22.67 -22.94 -6.08
N ALA A 76 -22.22 -22.67 -7.30
CA ALA A 76 -23.06 -22.56 -8.49
C ALA A 76 -22.49 -23.40 -9.64
N GLN A 77 -23.37 -23.78 -10.56
CA GLN A 77 -23.04 -24.31 -11.88
C GLN A 77 -23.55 -23.29 -12.90
N ILE A 78 -22.72 -22.93 -13.89
CA ILE A 78 -23.08 -21.97 -14.94
C ILE A 78 -22.79 -22.61 -16.29
N ALA A 79 -23.82 -22.90 -17.09
CA ALA A 79 -23.63 -23.23 -18.50
C ALA A 79 -23.59 -21.97 -19.37
N ARG A 80 -23.06 -22.08 -20.59
CA ARG A 80 -23.05 -20.97 -21.57
C ARG A 80 -24.47 -20.42 -21.79
N GLY A 81 -24.61 -19.10 -21.79
CA GLY A 81 -25.90 -18.43 -21.92
C GLY A 81 -26.78 -18.47 -20.66
N GLN A 82 -26.25 -18.91 -19.52
CA GLN A 82 -26.93 -18.79 -18.22
C GLN A 82 -26.31 -17.67 -17.39
N SER A 83 -27.17 -16.85 -16.78
CA SER A 83 -26.79 -15.91 -15.72
C SER A 83 -27.13 -16.53 -14.38
N VAL A 84 -26.16 -16.53 -13.46
CA VAL A 84 -26.38 -16.94 -12.07
C VAL A 84 -26.16 -15.76 -11.13
N ARG A 85 -27.03 -15.66 -10.12
CA ARG A 85 -27.00 -14.65 -9.06
C ARG A 85 -26.68 -15.31 -7.72
N VAL A 86 -25.68 -14.79 -7.01
CA VAL A 86 -25.33 -15.22 -5.64
C VAL A 86 -25.59 -14.07 -4.67
N SER A 87 -26.42 -14.33 -3.66
CA SER A 87 -26.71 -13.39 -2.56
C SER A 87 -25.55 -13.35 -1.57
N ILE A 88 -25.11 -12.15 -1.22
CA ILE A 88 -24.05 -11.86 -0.26
C ILE A 88 -24.68 -11.15 0.95
N PRO A 89 -24.60 -11.72 2.17
CA PRO A 89 -25.23 -11.17 3.37
C PRO A 89 -24.88 -9.71 3.65
N ALA A 90 -25.88 -8.88 3.95
CA ALA A 90 -25.76 -7.44 4.23
C ALA A 90 -24.58 -7.04 5.15
N ASN A 91 -24.27 -7.87 6.15
CA ASN A 91 -23.18 -7.67 7.11
C ASN A 91 -21.77 -7.87 6.52
N PHE A 92 -21.64 -8.19 5.23
CA PHE A 92 -20.37 -8.27 4.51
C PHE A 92 -19.95 -6.91 3.91
N LYS A 93 -20.81 -5.87 3.96
CA LYS A 93 -20.40 -4.49 3.65
C LYS A 93 -19.29 -4.02 4.58
N ALA A 94 -18.29 -3.34 4.03
CA ALA A 94 -17.26 -2.65 4.80
C ALA A 94 -17.79 -1.30 5.28
N THR A 95 -17.46 -0.90 6.51
CA THR A 95 -17.99 0.34 7.12
C THR A 95 -16.92 1.05 7.96
N GLY A 96 -16.87 2.38 7.92
CA GLY A 96 -15.87 3.18 8.65
C GLY A 96 -14.45 3.08 8.09
N SER A 97 -13.59 4.02 8.50
CA SER A 97 -12.17 4.05 8.14
C SER A 97 -11.33 3.08 9.00
N ARG A 98 -11.33 1.79 8.66
CA ARG A 98 -10.65 0.72 9.43
C ARG A 98 -10.26 -0.49 8.57
N VAL A 99 -9.45 -1.39 9.15
CA VAL A 99 -9.23 -2.75 8.62
C VAL A 99 -10.34 -3.67 9.14
N GLU A 100 -10.90 -4.48 8.24
CA GLU A 100 -11.93 -5.48 8.52
C GLU A 100 -11.59 -6.80 7.81
N ASN A 101 -12.44 -7.81 8.00
CA ASN A 101 -12.29 -9.15 7.43
C ASN A 101 -13.22 -9.41 6.22
N LYS A 102 -13.71 -8.37 5.54
CA LYS A 102 -14.84 -8.43 4.58
C LYS A 102 -14.50 -9.01 3.20
N GLY A 103 -13.31 -9.54 2.99
CA GLY A 103 -12.86 -9.99 1.67
C GLY A 103 -13.61 -11.24 1.20
N ILE A 104 -14.25 -11.14 0.04
CA ILE A 104 -14.95 -12.23 -0.62
C ILE A 104 -14.03 -12.80 -1.70
N HIS A 105 -13.96 -14.13 -1.76
CA HIS A 105 -13.13 -14.88 -2.69
C HIS A 105 -14.02 -15.72 -3.59
N VAL A 106 -13.86 -15.56 -4.91
CA VAL A 106 -14.59 -16.31 -5.93
C VAL A 106 -13.59 -17.14 -6.73
N MET A 107 -13.82 -18.45 -6.78
CA MET A 107 -13.07 -19.39 -7.63
C MET A 107 -14.01 -20.05 -8.64
N SER A 108 -13.53 -20.30 -9.86
CA SER A 108 -14.26 -20.97 -10.92
C SER A 108 -13.37 -21.98 -11.66
N THR A 109 -13.95 -23.11 -12.10
CA THR A 109 -13.24 -24.11 -12.93
C THR A 109 -13.10 -23.68 -14.40
N GLN A 110 -13.80 -22.63 -14.83
CA GLN A 110 -13.78 -22.07 -16.18
C GLN A 110 -13.75 -20.54 -16.10
N PRO A 111 -13.28 -19.81 -17.14
CA PRO A 111 -13.42 -18.36 -17.18
C PRO A 111 -14.88 -17.92 -17.04
N ILE A 112 -15.13 -16.98 -16.13
CA ILE A 112 -16.42 -16.33 -15.93
C ILE A 112 -16.25 -14.81 -16.00
N SER A 113 -17.24 -14.11 -16.53
CA SER A 113 -17.41 -12.67 -16.25
C SER A 113 -18.17 -12.53 -14.94
N LEU A 114 -17.72 -11.61 -14.07
CA LEU A 114 -18.25 -11.39 -12.74
C LEU A 114 -18.55 -9.90 -12.51
N TYR A 115 -19.73 -9.61 -11.96
CA TYR A 115 -20.19 -8.25 -11.68
C TYR A 115 -20.75 -8.19 -10.25
N GLY A 116 -20.50 -7.10 -9.53
CA GLY A 116 -21.04 -6.86 -8.20
C GLY A 116 -22.05 -5.72 -8.21
N LEU A 117 -23.23 -5.96 -7.64
CA LEU A 117 -24.29 -4.97 -7.42
C LEU A 117 -24.39 -4.66 -5.92
N ASN A 118 -24.09 -3.41 -5.54
CA ASN A 118 -24.24 -2.93 -4.17
C ASN A 118 -25.53 -2.13 -4.05
N GLN A 119 -26.59 -2.67 -3.44
CA GLN A 119 -27.91 -2.02 -3.36
C GLN A 119 -28.48 -1.93 -1.95
N GLU A 120 -29.26 -0.89 -1.71
CA GLU A 120 -30.13 -0.63 -0.56
C GLU A 120 -31.48 -0.05 -1.09
N GLN A 121 -32.34 0.50 -0.22
CA GLN A 121 -33.59 1.15 -0.64
C GLN A 121 -33.40 2.43 -1.47
N GLY A 122 -33.41 2.32 -2.81
CA GLY A 122 -33.33 3.49 -3.69
C GLY A 122 -31.93 4.12 -3.72
N SER A 123 -30.90 3.27 -3.62
CA SER A 123 -29.49 3.61 -3.76
C SER A 123 -28.73 2.33 -4.13
N GLY A 124 -28.16 2.26 -5.33
CA GLY A 124 -27.30 1.17 -5.73
C GLY A 124 -26.56 1.40 -7.05
N ASP A 125 -25.29 1.00 -7.07
CA ASP A 125 -24.40 1.08 -8.23
C ASP A 125 -23.58 -0.21 -8.36
N ALA A 126 -22.94 -0.42 -9.51
CA ALA A 126 -22.41 -1.72 -9.88
C ALA A 126 -21.04 -1.70 -10.56
N PHE A 127 -20.19 -2.67 -10.18
CA PHE A 127 -18.83 -2.81 -10.70
C PHE A 127 -18.64 -4.07 -11.55
N THR A 128 -17.77 -3.98 -12.55
CA THR A 128 -17.18 -5.16 -13.19
C THR A 128 -16.00 -5.65 -12.36
N ALA A 129 -15.97 -6.93 -12.00
CA ALA A 129 -14.90 -7.48 -11.19
C ALA A 129 -13.67 -7.83 -12.06
N ILE A 130 -12.48 -7.45 -11.60
CA ILE A 130 -11.22 -7.75 -12.29
C ILE A 130 -10.62 -9.04 -11.68
N PRO A 131 -10.28 -10.07 -12.49
CA PRO A 131 -9.67 -11.30 -12.00
C PRO A 131 -8.22 -11.06 -11.56
N VAL A 132 -7.66 -12.00 -10.79
CA VAL A 132 -6.30 -11.92 -10.22
C VAL A 132 -5.22 -11.63 -11.27
N THR A 133 -5.39 -12.08 -12.51
CA THR A 133 -4.49 -11.81 -13.65
C THR A 133 -4.40 -10.33 -14.02
N GLY A 134 -5.49 -9.58 -13.89
CA GLY A 134 -5.57 -8.13 -14.15
C GLY A 134 -5.27 -7.24 -12.95
N LEU A 135 -4.98 -7.80 -11.77
CA LEU A 135 -4.67 -7.01 -10.58
C LEU A 135 -3.22 -6.51 -10.58
N GLY A 136 -3.01 -5.32 -10.01
CA GLY A 136 -1.70 -4.70 -9.87
C GLY A 136 -1.43 -4.31 -8.41
N SER A 137 -0.39 -3.51 -8.20
CA SER A 137 0.03 -3.04 -6.88
C SER A 137 0.05 -1.51 -6.73
N ARG A 138 -0.36 -0.76 -7.77
CA ARG A 138 -0.38 0.71 -7.78
C ARG A 138 -1.68 1.22 -8.38
N TYR A 139 -2.40 2.02 -7.61
CA TYR A 139 -3.71 2.59 -7.96
C TYR A 139 -3.79 4.06 -7.53
N SER A 140 -4.75 4.79 -8.10
CA SER A 140 -5.17 6.11 -7.61
C SER A 140 -6.68 6.11 -7.46
N ALA A 141 -7.18 6.48 -6.29
CA ALA A 141 -8.61 6.59 -6.06
C ALA A 141 -9.27 7.66 -6.94
N ILE A 142 -10.50 7.39 -7.36
CA ILE A 142 -11.42 8.35 -7.95
C ILE A 142 -12.73 8.28 -7.17
N THR A 143 -13.15 9.39 -6.59
CA THR A 143 -14.35 9.49 -5.75
C THR A 143 -15.17 10.73 -6.15
N TRP A 144 -16.38 10.87 -5.60
CA TRP A 144 -17.07 12.16 -5.59
C TRP A 144 -16.83 12.88 -4.26
N SER A 145 -16.96 14.21 -4.26
CA SER A 145 -16.95 15.02 -3.03
C SER A 145 -18.21 14.77 -2.20
N ASN A 146 -18.13 15.02 -0.90
CA ASN A 146 -19.11 14.68 0.13
C ASN A 146 -19.33 13.14 0.21
N GLN A 147 -18.59 12.47 1.09
CA GLN A 147 -18.62 11.00 1.33
C GLN A 147 -17.83 10.12 0.32
N GLY A 148 -16.70 10.58 -0.22
CA GLY A 148 -15.78 9.76 -1.01
C GLY A 148 -15.20 8.55 -0.24
N GLN A 149 -15.05 7.40 -0.92
CA GLN A 149 -14.62 6.12 -0.35
C GLN A 149 -13.51 5.41 -1.12
N ILE A 150 -12.73 4.61 -0.39
CA ILE A 150 -11.79 3.61 -0.93
C ILE A 150 -11.99 2.29 -0.18
N LEU A 151 -11.97 1.17 -0.91
CA LEU A 151 -11.90 -0.18 -0.34
C LEU A 151 -10.80 -0.98 -1.03
N VAL A 152 -9.81 -1.46 -0.26
CA VAL A 152 -8.72 -2.33 -0.73
C VAL A 152 -8.93 -3.74 -0.18
N VAL A 153 -8.84 -4.76 -1.03
CA VAL A 153 -8.92 -6.19 -0.67
C VAL A 153 -7.57 -6.88 -0.87
N SER A 154 -7.07 -7.54 0.17
CA SER A 154 -5.77 -8.22 0.16
C SER A 154 -5.84 -9.64 -0.44
N THR A 155 -5.04 -9.89 -1.48
CA THR A 155 -4.97 -11.21 -2.15
C THR A 155 -3.99 -12.19 -1.49
N GLN A 156 -3.07 -11.69 -0.66
CA GLN A 156 -1.96 -12.44 -0.06
C GLN A 156 -1.79 -12.08 1.42
N ASP A 157 -1.02 -12.89 2.15
CA ASP A 157 -0.65 -12.60 3.54
C ASP A 157 0.59 -11.70 3.60
N ARG A 158 0.61 -10.76 4.58
CA ARG A 158 1.62 -9.70 4.70
C ARG A 158 1.63 -8.73 3.51
N THR A 159 0.45 -8.50 2.90
CA THR A 159 0.24 -7.39 1.97
C THR A 159 0.40 -6.08 2.74
N GLU A 160 1.45 -5.32 2.46
CA GLU A 160 1.66 -3.98 3.01
C GLU A 160 1.06 -2.97 2.03
N VAL A 161 0.08 -2.18 2.48
CA VAL A 161 -0.61 -1.17 1.68
C VAL A 161 -0.28 0.23 2.21
N THR A 162 0.46 1.01 1.43
CA THR A 162 0.79 2.40 1.69
C THR A 162 -0.23 3.32 1.03
N ILE A 163 -0.90 4.13 1.84
CA ILE A 163 -1.88 5.14 1.45
C ILE A 163 -1.20 6.51 1.49
N LYS A 164 -1.29 7.28 0.40
CA LYS A 164 -0.75 8.64 0.27
C LYS A 164 -1.91 9.59 -0.05
N LEU A 165 -2.35 10.37 0.93
CA LEU A 165 -3.55 11.22 0.80
C LEU A 165 -3.31 12.46 -0.09
N PRO A 166 -4.36 12.99 -0.75
CA PRO A 166 -4.31 14.33 -1.36
C PRO A 166 -4.10 15.41 -0.29
N GLY A 167 -3.20 16.36 -0.56
CA GLY A 167 -2.95 17.50 0.33
C GLY A 167 -3.96 18.63 0.25
N ARG A 168 -5.24 18.32 -0.02
CA ARG A 168 -6.30 19.34 0.01
C ARG A 168 -6.68 19.65 1.46
N PRO A 169 -6.96 20.92 1.82
CA PRO A 169 -7.59 21.24 3.10
C PRO A 169 -8.95 20.52 3.21
N ASN A 170 -9.36 20.22 4.44
CA ASN A 170 -10.59 19.49 4.82
C ASN A 170 -10.66 18.00 4.46
N ASN A 171 -9.76 17.45 3.63
CA ASN A 171 -9.63 16.00 3.44
C ASN A 171 -8.92 15.35 4.64
N ALA A 172 -9.70 14.79 5.55
CA ALA A 172 -9.23 14.17 6.79
C ALA A 172 -9.70 12.71 6.90
N VAL A 173 -8.76 11.76 6.81
CA VAL A 173 -9.03 10.34 7.02
C VAL A 173 -8.70 9.98 8.47
N THR A 174 -9.72 9.78 9.29
CA THR A 174 -9.54 9.30 10.67
C THR A 174 -9.37 7.78 10.67
N PHE A 175 -8.14 7.29 10.83
CA PHE A 175 -7.79 5.86 10.84
C PHE A 175 -7.08 5.51 12.16
N ASN A 176 -7.45 4.38 12.78
CA ASN A 176 -6.95 3.97 14.11
C ASN A 176 -7.02 5.06 15.20
N GLY A 177 -8.00 5.97 15.11
CA GLY A 177 -8.17 7.11 16.03
C GLY A 177 -7.25 8.31 15.75
N VAL A 178 -6.44 8.27 14.70
CA VAL A 178 -5.58 9.37 14.25
C VAL A 178 -6.17 10.02 13.00
N ALA A 179 -6.29 11.35 12.99
CA ALA A 179 -6.71 12.10 11.80
C ALA A 179 -5.51 12.35 10.88
N HIS A 180 -5.49 11.69 9.72
CA HIS A 180 -4.50 11.88 8.66
C HIS A 180 -4.99 12.96 7.68
N THR A 181 -4.19 14.01 7.48
CA THR A 181 -4.50 15.19 6.65
C THR A 181 -3.29 15.63 5.82
N GLY A 182 -3.47 16.51 4.83
CA GLY A 182 -2.37 17.32 4.28
C GLY A 182 -1.15 16.55 3.76
N TYR A 183 -1.34 15.73 2.72
CA TYR A 183 -0.30 14.84 2.15
C TYR A 183 0.21 13.72 3.08
N ALA A 184 -0.48 13.45 4.20
CA ALA A 184 -0.12 12.34 5.09
C ALA A 184 -0.02 11.00 4.35
N GLU A 185 1.02 10.26 4.71
CA GLU A 185 1.32 8.92 4.22
C GLU A 185 1.33 7.94 5.40
N PHE A 186 0.67 6.80 5.24
CA PHE A 186 0.64 5.74 6.25
C PHE A 186 0.56 4.36 5.59
N THR A 187 1.15 3.36 6.25
CA THR A 187 1.19 1.97 5.75
C THR A 187 0.43 1.04 6.67
N VAL A 188 -0.34 0.13 6.09
CA VAL A 188 -1.18 -0.85 6.78
C VAL A 188 -0.79 -2.25 6.32
N THR A 189 -0.32 -3.10 7.24
CA THR A 189 -0.06 -4.52 6.95
C THR A 189 -1.35 -5.32 7.08
N MET A 190 -1.70 -6.04 6.02
CA MET A 190 -2.93 -6.83 5.89
C MET A 190 -2.59 -8.30 5.65
N SER A 191 -3.49 -9.19 6.09
CA SER A 191 -3.41 -10.64 5.83
C SER A 191 -4.56 -11.07 4.92
N ARG A 192 -4.38 -12.06 4.04
CA ARG A 192 -5.27 -12.44 2.93
C ARG A 192 -6.75 -12.43 3.29
N TYR A 193 -7.61 -11.95 2.39
CA TYR A 193 -9.05 -11.73 2.61
C TYR A 193 -9.41 -10.62 3.63
N GLN A 194 -8.44 -9.85 4.14
CA GLN A 194 -8.74 -8.62 4.87
C GLN A 194 -8.98 -7.45 3.91
N THR A 195 -9.74 -6.49 4.40
CA THR A 195 -10.18 -5.29 3.68
C THR A 195 -9.80 -4.04 4.44
N LEU A 196 -9.19 -3.06 3.77
CA LEU A 196 -8.96 -1.71 4.30
C LEU A 196 -9.98 -0.79 3.65
N HIS A 197 -10.92 -0.28 4.45
CA HIS A 197 -11.91 0.69 4.01
C HIS A 197 -11.56 2.07 4.58
N LEU A 198 -11.72 3.13 3.77
CA LEU A 198 -11.45 4.52 4.12
C LEU A 198 -12.58 5.41 3.59
N GLN A 199 -13.00 6.40 4.39
CA GLN A 199 -14.05 7.38 4.08
C GLN A 199 -13.56 8.80 4.41
N SER A 200 -13.86 9.79 3.57
CA SER A 200 -13.55 11.23 3.72
C SER A 200 -14.51 12.07 2.84
N ASP A 201 -14.20 13.35 2.62
CA ASP A 201 -14.88 14.23 1.68
C ASP A 201 -14.65 13.85 0.20
N ASP A 202 -13.46 14.12 -0.38
CA ASP A 202 -13.08 13.68 -1.74
C ASP A 202 -11.69 13.03 -1.75
N LEU A 203 -11.64 11.70 -1.73
CA LEU A 203 -10.40 10.91 -1.77
C LEU A 203 -9.73 10.85 -3.16
N THR A 204 -10.26 11.52 -4.19
CA THR A 204 -9.64 11.59 -5.53
C THR A 204 -8.15 11.96 -5.46
N THR A 205 -7.34 11.23 -6.23
CA THR A 205 -5.86 11.26 -6.25
C THR A 205 -5.14 10.60 -5.06
N THR A 206 -5.85 10.00 -4.10
CA THR A 206 -5.21 9.15 -3.08
C THR A 206 -4.46 8.01 -3.75
N GLN A 207 -3.13 7.99 -3.64
CA GLN A 207 -2.32 6.92 -4.22
C GLN A 207 -2.26 5.73 -3.24
N ILE A 208 -2.46 4.54 -3.78
CA ILE A 208 -2.51 3.27 -3.06
C ILE A 208 -1.39 2.41 -3.66
N VAL A 209 -0.38 2.09 -2.86
CA VAL A 209 0.82 1.36 -3.30
C VAL A 209 1.02 0.16 -2.39
N ALA A 210 1.15 -1.04 -2.97
CA ALA A 210 1.31 -2.28 -2.23
C ALA A 210 2.56 -3.08 -2.61
N ASN A 211 2.98 -4.00 -1.73
CA ASN A 211 4.03 -4.97 -2.01
C ASN A 211 3.56 -6.21 -2.79
N SER A 212 2.24 -6.42 -2.93
CA SER A 212 1.61 -7.52 -3.66
C SER A 212 0.42 -7.03 -4.49
N ALA A 213 -0.16 -7.91 -5.31
CA ALA A 213 -1.42 -7.62 -6.01
C ALA A 213 -2.57 -7.38 -5.01
N ILE A 214 -3.43 -6.40 -5.30
CA ILE A 214 -4.61 -6.04 -4.50
C ILE A 214 -5.80 -5.73 -5.41
N ALA A 215 -7.02 -5.97 -4.95
CA ALA A 215 -8.21 -5.41 -5.60
C ALA A 215 -8.55 -4.07 -4.94
N VAL A 216 -8.85 -3.05 -5.73
CA VAL A 216 -9.15 -1.70 -5.24
C VAL A 216 -10.46 -1.22 -5.84
N PHE A 217 -11.35 -0.75 -4.98
CA PHE A 217 -12.62 -0.14 -5.34
C PHE A 217 -12.62 1.30 -4.83
N SER A 218 -13.23 2.22 -5.58
CA SER A 218 -13.51 3.57 -5.09
C SER A 218 -14.79 4.14 -5.70
N GLY A 219 -15.24 5.24 -5.11
CA GLY A 219 -16.49 5.91 -5.44
C GLY A 219 -16.94 6.74 -4.24
N SER A 220 -18.21 6.72 -3.90
CA SER A 220 -18.75 7.49 -2.78
C SER A 220 -19.92 6.75 -2.12
N LYS A 221 -20.09 6.96 -0.81
CA LYS A 221 -21.07 6.23 0.00
C LYS A 221 -22.49 6.51 -0.49
N LYS A 222 -22.83 7.79 -0.67
CA LYS A 222 -24.07 8.26 -1.28
C LYS A 222 -23.95 9.74 -1.67
N VAL A 223 -24.21 10.09 -2.93
CA VAL A 223 -24.01 11.45 -3.45
C VAL A 223 -25.07 11.91 -4.44
N GLN A 224 -25.26 13.22 -4.48
CA GLN A 224 -26.14 13.93 -5.40
C GLN A 224 -25.29 14.76 -6.37
N ILE A 225 -25.36 14.46 -7.66
CA ILE A 225 -24.57 15.09 -8.72
C ILE A 225 -25.48 16.04 -9.50
N GLU A 226 -25.59 17.29 -9.03
CA GLU A 226 -26.36 18.40 -9.64
C GLU A 226 -27.85 18.17 -9.92
N GLY A 227 -28.40 17.00 -9.59
CA GLY A 227 -29.83 16.84 -9.38
C GLY A 227 -30.31 17.54 -8.11
N THR A 228 -31.61 17.47 -7.89
CA THR A 228 -32.29 18.00 -6.69
C THR A 228 -33.16 16.96 -5.99
N MET A 229 -33.42 15.81 -6.64
CA MET A 229 -34.42 14.84 -6.22
C MET A 229 -33.85 13.52 -5.70
N THR A 230 -32.68 13.09 -6.20
CA THR A 230 -32.10 11.77 -5.87
C THR A 230 -30.60 11.84 -5.56
N SER A 231 -30.13 10.85 -4.82
CA SER A 231 -28.75 10.71 -4.36
C SER A 231 -28.41 9.23 -4.22
N ASP A 232 -27.30 8.78 -4.79
CA ASP A 232 -27.05 7.36 -5.03
C ASP A 232 -25.64 6.95 -4.60
N HIS A 233 -25.43 5.66 -4.37
CA HIS A 233 -24.12 5.05 -4.16
C HIS A 233 -23.28 5.16 -5.43
N LEU A 234 -21.95 5.20 -5.31
CA LEU A 234 -21.05 5.08 -6.46
C LEU A 234 -19.98 4.03 -6.17
N VAL A 235 -19.79 3.07 -7.08
CA VAL A 235 -18.72 2.07 -6.94
C VAL A 235 -18.21 1.55 -8.27
N GLN A 236 -16.88 1.61 -8.46
CA GLN A 236 -16.20 0.80 -9.48
C GLN A 236 -14.96 0.12 -8.91
N GLN A 237 -14.61 -1.04 -9.48
CA GLN A 237 -13.28 -1.59 -9.32
C GLN A 237 -12.33 -0.85 -10.26
N LEU A 238 -11.22 -0.34 -9.73
CA LEU A 238 -10.25 0.42 -10.50
C LEU A 238 -9.32 -0.51 -11.29
N THR A 239 -8.90 -0.09 -12.48
CA THR A 239 -7.72 -0.67 -13.14
C THR A 239 -6.43 -0.12 -12.51
N PRO A 240 -5.38 -0.95 -12.32
CA PRO A 240 -4.10 -0.49 -11.79
C PRO A 240 -3.35 0.39 -12.80
N TYR A 241 -2.30 1.09 -12.37
CA TYR A 241 -1.48 1.97 -13.22
C TYR A 241 -0.91 1.24 -14.45
N ASP A 242 -0.54 -0.03 -14.31
CA ASP A 242 -0.08 -0.86 -15.42
C ASP A 242 -1.22 -1.24 -16.40
N ALA A 243 -2.47 -0.85 -16.18
CA ALA A 243 -3.60 -1.04 -17.11
C ALA A 243 -4.35 0.29 -17.40
N TRP A 244 -3.61 1.39 -17.53
CA TRP A 244 -4.09 2.71 -17.95
C TRP A 244 -3.75 2.98 -19.43
N GLY A 245 -4.26 4.06 -20.04
CA GLY A 245 -4.11 4.29 -21.49
C GLY A 245 -4.07 5.75 -21.92
N LYS A 246 -3.95 5.98 -23.23
CA LYS A 246 -3.75 7.32 -23.81
C LYS A 246 -4.90 7.85 -24.65
N GLU A 247 -5.86 7.02 -25.04
CA GLU A 247 -7.04 7.43 -25.83
C GLU A 247 -8.31 6.74 -25.33
N PHE A 248 -9.41 7.51 -25.25
CA PHE A 248 -10.71 7.11 -24.72
C PHE A 248 -11.82 7.73 -25.58
N LEU A 249 -12.92 6.99 -25.73
CA LEU A 249 -14.11 7.42 -26.45
C LEU A 249 -15.26 7.55 -25.46
N ILE A 250 -15.97 8.67 -25.55
CA ILE A 250 -16.92 9.12 -24.52
C ILE A 250 -18.23 9.49 -25.20
N SER A 251 -19.32 8.79 -24.84
CA SER A 251 -20.68 9.30 -24.92
C SER A 251 -21.26 9.43 -23.51
N ALA A 252 -22.39 10.10 -23.39
CA ALA A 252 -23.22 9.93 -22.20
C ALA A 252 -23.76 8.49 -22.11
N PRO A 253 -24.00 7.97 -20.90
CA PRO A 253 -24.85 6.81 -20.70
C PRO A 253 -26.29 7.06 -21.18
N PRO A 254 -26.99 6.06 -21.75
CA PRO A 254 -28.37 6.18 -22.23
C PRO A 254 -29.34 6.77 -21.20
N ASN A 255 -30.23 7.66 -21.65
CA ASN A 255 -31.20 8.43 -20.84
C ASN A 255 -30.59 9.55 -19.95
N SER A 256 -29.28 9.74 -19.94
CA SER A 256 -28.63 10.87 -19.27
C SER A 256 -28.74 12.17 -20.10
N GLN A 257 -29.08 13.30 -19.47
CA GLN A 257 -28.99 14.62 -20.11
C GLN A 257 -27.60 15.25 -20.03
N LYS A 258 -26.94 15.10 -18.87
CA LYS A 258 -25.58 15.58 -18.64
C LYS A 258 -24.72 14.51 -17.98
N TYR A 259 -23.46 14.49 -18.37
CA TYR A 259 -22.41 13.72 -17.71
C TYR A 259 -21.28 14.65 -17.30
N LYS A 260 -20.52 14.21 -16.30
CA LYS A 260 -19.28 14.85 -15.85
C LYS A 260 -18.14 13.83 -15.94
N MET A 261 -16.90 14.30 -16.04
CA MET A 261 -15.73 13.43 -16.02
C MET A 261 -14.65 13.88 -15.03
N LYS A 262 -13.94 12.92 -14.45
CA LYS A 262 -12.65 13.12 -13.78
C LYS A 262 -11.60 12.31 -14.54
N ILE A 263 -10.53 12.96 -14.98
CA ILE A 263 -9.40 12.33 -15.68
C ILE A 263 -8.20 12.32 -14.72
N MET A 264 -7.61 11.16 -14.50
CA MET A 264 -6.47 10.93 -13.61
C MET A 264 -5.16 10.77 -14.38
N SER A 265 -4.05 11.36 -13.91
CA SER A 265 -2.70 11.13 -14.45
C SER A 265 -1.82 10.33 -13.48
N GLN A 266 -0.87 9.55 -14.02
CA GLN A 266 0.16 8.88 -13.22
C GLN A 266 1.29 9.82 -12.79
N ASP A 267 1.60 10.82 -13.63
CA ASP A 267 2.76 11.68 -13.47
C ASP A 267 2.52 12.81 -12.48
N ARG A 268 3.45 12.96 -11.53
CA ARG A 268 3.42 14.02 -10.51
C ARG A 268 3.98 15.37 -10.98
N HIS A 269 4.38 15.50 -12.24
CA HIS A 269 5.07 16.69 -12.73
C HIS A 269 4.13 17.61 -13.54
N PRO A 270 3.95 18.90 -13.16
CA PRO A 270 2.93 19.78 -13.74
C PRO A 270 3.14 20.20 -15.21
N ASN A 271 4.15 19.62 -15.89
CA ASN A 271 4.55 19.97 -17.26
C ASN A 271 4.57 18.75 -18.21
N ILE A 272 4.35 17.53 -17.71
CA ILE A 272 4.62 16.28 -18.47
C ILE A 272 3.35 15.65 -19.06
N GLY A 273 2.21 15.75 -18.37
CA GLY A 273 0.92 15.27 -18.87
C GLY A 273 0.05 16.37 -19.47
N ARG A 274 -0.23 16.31 -20.78
CA ARG A 274 -1.25 17.13 -21.45
C ARG A 274 -2.46 16.26 -21.79
N VAL A 275 -3.64 16.74 -21.43
CA VAL A 275 -4.92 16.10 -21.79
C VAL A 275 -5.65 16.96 -22.81
N TYR A 276 -6.21 16.31 -23.82
CA TYR A 276 -6.92 16.91 -24.94
C TYR A 276 -8.34 16.33 -25.01
N ILE A 277 -9.34 17.19 -25.28
CA ILE A 277 -10.76 16.81 -25.36
C ILE A 277 -11.35 17.38 -26.65
N SER A 278 -11.91 16.53 -27.51
CA SER A 278 -12.48 16.96 -28.79
C SER A 278 -13.70 17.87 -28.58
N GLY A 279 -13.82 18.92 -29.40
CA GLY A 279 -14.91 19.90 -29.30
C GLY A 279 -14.73 20.94 -28.19
N GLU A 280 -13.59 20.93 -27.50
CA GLU A 280 -13.08 22.09 -26.76
C GLU A 280 -11.99 22.79 -27.59
N ALA A 281 -11.65 24.02 -27.24
CA ALA A 281 -10.43 24.64 -27.74
C ALA A 281 -9.20 23.83 -27.27
N ALA A 282 -8.04 24.04 -27.89
CA ALA A 282 -6.76 23.46 -27.45
C ALA A 282 -6.25 24.09 -26.15
N SER A 283 -7.06 23.98 -25.09
CA SER A 283 -6.67 24.19 -23.71
C SER A 283 -5.63 23.14 -23.39
N GLY A 284 -4.35 23.54 -23.41
CA GLY A 284 -3.29 22.81 -22.75
C GLY A 284 -3.59 22.79 -21.26
N THR A 285 -4.47 21.86 -20.85
CA THR A 285 -4.88 21.69 -19.47
C THR A 285 -3.74 21.00 -18.76
N PHE A 286 -2.75 21.81 -18.35
CA PHE A 286 -1.67 21.38 -17.50
C PHE A 286 -2.28 20.78 -16.23
N VAL A 287 -1.88 19.55 -15.93
CA VAL A 287 -2.36 18.76 -14.79
C VAL A 287 -1.66 19.29 -13.54
N THR A 288 -2.11 20.46 -13.06
CA THR A 288 -1.53 21.20 -11.92
C THR A 288 -1.81 20.54 -10.57
N GLU A 289 -2.97 19.89 -10.46
CA GLU A 289 -3.25 18.81 -9.52
C GLU A 289 -3.29 17.49 -10.33
N PHE A 290 -3.09 16.31 -9.73
CA PHE A 290 -2.91 15.03 -10.48
C PHE A 290 -4.14 14.52 -11.28
N TYR A 291 -5.16 15.35 -11.45
CA TYR A 291 -6.43 15.07 -12.11
C TYR A 291 -7.01 16.36 -12.71
N THR A 292 -7.90 16.25 -13.69
CA THR A 292 -8.64 17.40 -14.20
C THR A 292 -9.76 17.81 -13.23
N PRO A 293 -9.97 19.13 -12.98
CA PRO A 293 -11.20 19.61 -12.35
C PRO A 293 -12.44 19.08 -13.07
N VAL A 294 -13.52 18.88 -12.31
CA VAL A 294 -14.81 18.42 -12.82
C VAL A 294 -15.34 19.41 -13.87
N ARG A 295 -15.74 18.90 -15.04
CA ARG A 295 -16.33 19.68 -16.14
C ARG A 295 -17.67 19.08 -16.59
N ASP A 296 -18.49 19.93 -17.20
CA ASP A 296 -19.86 19.64 -17.61
C ASP A 296 -20.02 19.35 -19.09
N TYR A 297 -20.76 18.29 -19.39
CA TYR A 297 -20.95 17.81 -20.76
C TYR A 297 -22.40 17.42 -21.03
N THR A 298 -22.94 17.95 -22.12
CA THR A 298 -24.28 17.60 -22.63
C THR A 298 -24.23 16.28 -23.40
N SER A 299 -25.26 15.45 -23.24
CA SER A 299 -25.26 14.09 -23.79
C SER A 299 -25.28 13.99 -25.32
N ALA A 300 -25.72 15.06 -26.00
CA ALA A 300 -25.69 15.16 -27.46
C ALA A 300 -24.27 15.27 -28.06
N VAL A 301 -23.21 15.49 -27.25
CA VAL A 301 -21.83 15.67 -27.73
C VAL A 301 -20.98 14.44 -27.43
N LEU A 302 -20.71 13.67 -28.48
CA LEU A 302 -19.72 12.59 -28.50
C LEU A 302 -18.29 13.18 -28.45
N ARG A 303 -17.40 12.56 -27.67
CA ARG A 303 -16.04 13.08 -27.46
C ARG A 303 -14.96 12.01 -27.54
N ARG A 304 -13.82 12.40 -28.12
CA ARG A 304 -12.50 11.76 -27.96
C ARG A 304 -11.78 12.47 -26.83
N VAL A 305 -11.20 11.71 -25.91
CA VAL A 305 -10.25 12.20 -24.89
C VAL A 305 -8.92 11.52 -25.15
N TRP A 306 -7.84 12.29 -25.27
CA TRP A 306 -6.50 11.71 -25.48
C TRP A 306 -5.41 12.47 -24.73
N SER A 307 -4.26 11.83 -24.51
CA SER A 307 -3.14 12.39 -23.77
C SER A 307 -1.78 11.91 -24.31
N ASP A 308 -0.72 12.69 -24.06
CA ASP A 308 0.66 12.25 -24.27
C ASP A 308 1.09 11.17 -23.25
N SER A 309 0.43 11.12 -22.09
CA SER A 309 0.79 10.32 -20.92
C SER A 309 -0.34 9.35 -20.53
N PRO A 310 -0.05 8.25 -19.81
CA PRO A 310 -1.10 7.30 -19.39
C PRO A 310 -2.05 7.91 -18.36
N ILE A 311 -3.35 7.84 -18.65
CA ILE A 311 -4.44 8.36 -17.82
C ILE A 311 -5.51 7.27 -17.56
N GLN A 312 -6.39 7.54 -16.59
CA GLN A 312 -7.63 6.78 -16.36
C GLN A 312 -8.80 7.78 -16.33
N VAL A 313 -9.90 7.45 -17.01
CA VAL A 313 -11.08 8.33 -17.14
C VAL A 313 -12.25 7.72 -16.38
N ALA A 314 -12.85 8.50 -15.48
CA ALA A 314 -14.12 8.19 -14.85
C ALA A 314 -15.23 9.11 -15.36
N LEU A 315 -16.38 8.54 -15.69
CA LEU A 315 -17.62 9.28 -15.98
C LEU A 315 -18.60 9.17 -14.82
N PHE A 316 -19.42 10.21 -14.68
CA PHE A 316 -20.48 10.33 -13.69
C PHE A 316 -21.76 10.86 -14.35
N THR A 317 -22.91 10.26 -14.08
CA THR A 317 -24.21 10.80 -14.53
C THR A 317 -24.74 11.88 -13.59
N GLN A 318 -25.49 12.84 -14.13
CA GLN A 318 -26.27 13.78 -13.33
C GLN A 318 -27.46 13.09 -12.66
N SER A 319 -27.66 13.33 -11.35
CA SER A 319 -28.85 12.88 -10.60
C SER A 319 -30.14 13.54 -11.10
N MET A 320 -31.28 13.02 -10.66
CA MET A 320 -32.60 13.50 -11.10
C MET A 320 -32.87 14.96 -10.66
N ASP A 321 -33.25 15.80 -11.62
CA ASP A 321 -33.57 17.23 -11.42
C ASP A 321 -35.00 17.62 -11.78
N SER A 322 -35.68 16.78 -12.56
CA SER A 322 -36.95 17.09 -13.23
C SER A 322 -37.54 15.82 -13.86
N SER A 323 -38.76 15.92 -14.40
CA SER A 323 -39.37 14.89 -15.25
C SER A 323 -38.64 14.66 -16.60
N SER A 324 -37.50 15.31 -16.84
CA SER A 324 -36.75 15.21 -18.10
C SER A 324 -35.40 14.48 -17.98
N ASN A 325 -34.78 14.43 -16.80
CA ASN A 325 -33.58 13.62 -16.51
C ASN A 325 -33.95 12.57 -15.45
N MET A 326 -34.54 11.45 -15.86
CA MET A 326 -35.10 10.42 -14.97
C MET A 326 -34.08 9.35 -14.53
N ILE A 327 -32.81 9.70 -14.39
CA ILE A 327 -31.75 8.79 -13.94
C ILE A 327 -31.04 9.31 -12.69
N ASP A 328 -30.38 8.40 -12.00
CA ASP A 328 -29.62 8.66 -10.78
C ASP A 328 -28.11 8.73 -11.07
N ALA A 329 -27.31 8.98 -10.03
CA ALA A 329 -25.86 9.10 -10.17
C ALA A 329 -25.21 7.71 -10.16
N SER A 330 -24.53 7.35 -11.24
CA SER A 330 -23.68 6.16 -11.34
C SER A 330 -22.29 6.56 -11.82
N MET A 331 -21.28 5.81 -11.41
CA MET A 331 -19.88 6.01 -11.76
C MET A 331 -19.41 4.89 -12.67
N ILE A 332 -18.65 5.22 -13.72
CA ILE A 332 -17.98 4.20 -14.54
C ILE A 332 -16.52 4.58 -14.85
N ILE A 333 -15.61 3.60 -14.72
CA ILE A 333 -14.25 3.67 -15.29
C ILE A 333 -14.34 3.31 -16.76
N VAL A 334 -13.99 4.23 -17.65
CA VAL A 334 -13.99 4.00 -19.09
C VAL A 334 -12.68 3.30 -19.47
N PRO A 335 -12.72 2.14 -20.14
CA PRO A 335 -11.52 1.53 -20.67
C PRO A 335 -10.93 2.38 -21.82
N PRO A 336 -9.59 2.53 -21.91
CA PRO A 336 -8.94 3.09 -23.09
C PRO A 336 -9.21 2.23 -24.34
N VAL A 337 -9.00 2.82 -25.51
CA VAL A 337 -9.29 2.17 -26.81
C VAL A 337 -8.56 0.83 -27.00
N TYR A 338 -7.33 0.66 -26.49
CA TYR A 338 -6.63 -0.63 -26.59
C TYR A 338 -7.23 -1.77 -25.74
N GLN A 339 -8.13 -1.45 -24.81
CA GLN A 339 -8.83 -2.46 -24.00
C GLN A 339 -10.14 -2.94 -24.63
N TYR A 340 -10.39 -2.53 -25.87
CA TYR A 340 -11.50 -2.96 -26.71
C TYR A 340 -11.19 -4.38 -27.22
N ARG A 341 -12.21 -5.18 -27.53
CA ARG A 341 -12.05 -6.58 -27.96
C ARG A 341 -13.08 -6.99 -28.99
N SER A 342 -12.78 -8.05 -29.74
CA SER A 342 -13.68 -8.65 -30.72
C SER A 342 -14.70 -9.63 -30.11
N ARG A 343 -14.67 -9.85 -28.77
CA ARG A 343 -15.66 -10.62 -28.00
C ARG A 343 -15.74 -10.21 -26.52
N TYR A 344 -16.97 -10.22 -25.98
CA TYR A 344 -17.25 -10.26 -24.54
C TYR A 344 -18.42 -11.20 -24.21
N THR A 345 -18.30 -12.01 -23.15
CA THR A 345 -19.47 -12.59 -22.46
C THR A 345 -19.87 -11.70 -21.30
N PHE A 346 -21.16 -11.36 -21.16
CA PHE A 346 -21.64 -10.47 -20.10
C PHE A 346 -23.03 -10.88 -19.59
N THR A 347 -23.51 -10.23 -18.52
CA THR A 347 -24.87 -10.43 -18.02
C THR A 347 -25.47 -9.13 -17.47
N THR A 348 -26.79 -8.99 -17.59
CA THR A 348 -27.54 -7.93 -16.92
C THR A 348 -27.64 -8.19 -15.41
N LEU A 349 -27.80 -7.12 -14.63
CA LEU A 349 -27.88 -7.17 -13.15
C LEU A 349 -29.32 -7.33 -12.63
N GLY A 350 -30.15 -8.02 -13.40
CA GLY A 350 -31.53 -8.39 -13.10
C GLY A 350 -31.92 -9.62 -13.91
N GLN A 351 -32.80 -10.46 -13.36
CA GLN A 351 -33.22 -11.74 -13.93
C GLN A 351 -34.53 -11.65 -14.74
N THR A 352 -35.25 -10.52 -14.66
CA THR A 352 -36.50 -10.29 -15.41
C THR A 352 -36.61 -8.86 -15.92
N ALA A 353 -37.42 -8.63 -16.97
CA ALA A 353 -37.63 -7.29 -17.54
C ALA A 353 -38.46 -6.36 -16.65
N ALA A 354 -39.09 -6.91 -15.59
CA ALA A 354 -39.74 -6.15 -14.53
C ALA A 354 -38.77 -5.77 -13.39
N GLU A 355 -37.57 -6.38 -13.35
CA GLU A 355 -36.52 -6.10 -12.36
C GLU A 355 -35.45 -5.17 -12.92
N MET A 356 -35.10 -5.27 -14.21
CA MET A 356 -34.13 -4.37 -14.84
C MET A 356 -34.42 -4.13 -16.32
N SER A 357 -34.39 -2.86 -16.74
CA SER A 357 -34.37 -2.44 -18.15
C SER A 357 -32.94 -2.04 -18.52
N SER A 358 -32.30 -2.79 -19.43
CA SER A 358 -30.89 -2.63 -19.77
C SER A 358 -30.69 -2.11 -21.20
N HIS A 359 -29.66 -1.30 -21.40
CA HIS A 359 -29.18 -0.84 -22.71
C HIS A 359 -27.68 -1.04 -22.81
N MET A 360 -27.22 -1.43 -24.00
CA MET A 360 -25.81 -1.46 -24.35
C MET A 360 -25.50 -0.34 -25.34
N THR A 361 -24.50 0.48 -25.03
CA THR A 361 -23.86 1.43 -25.93
C THR A 361 -22.58 0.82 -26.47
N ILE A 362 -22.40 0.79 -27.78
CA ILE A 362 -21.32 0.05 -28.45
C ILE A 362 -20.44 1.01 -29.22
N TYR A 363 -19.13 0.99 -28.95
CA TYR A 363 -18.10 1.79 -29.63
C TYR A 363 -17.29 0.87 -30.55
N VAL A 364 -17.27 1.13 -31.86
CA VAL A 364 -16.61 0.28 -32.86
C VAL A 364 -15.90 1.12 -33.93
N ALA A 365 -14.76 0.64 -34.44
CA ALA A 365 -14.07 1.25 -35.59
C ALA A 365 -14.85 1.03 -36.90
N ASN A 366 -14.70 1.93 -37.88
CA ASN A 366 -15.08 1.77 -39.29
C ASN A 366 -16.38 1.00 -39.59
N VAL A 367 -17.54 1.64 -39.36
CA VAL A 367 -18.88 1.03 -39.55
C VAL A 367 -19.10 0.35 -40.91
N THR A 368 -18.53 0.89 -41.99
CA THR A 368 -18.73 0.37 -43.35
C THR A 368 -18.14 -1.02 -43.60
N THR A 369 -17.10 -1.41 -42.83
CA THR A 369 -16.52 -2.76 -42.86
C THR A 369 -16.98 -3.58 -41.64
N ASN A 370 -17.04 -2.96 -40.46
CA ASN A 370 -17.04 -3.67 -39.18
C ASN A 370 -18.42 -3.74 -38.51
N ALA A 371 -19.39 -2.87 -38.82
CA ALA A 371 -20.71 -2.97 -38.18
C ALA A 371 -21.51 -4.19 -38.64
N GLY A 372 -21.31 -4.63 -39.89
CA GLY A 372 -21.98 -5.78 -40.48
C GLY A 372 -21.48 -7.15 -39.96
N THR A 373 -20.34 -7.19 -39.28
CA THR A 373 -19.71 -8.41 -38.75
C THR A 373 -20.14 -8.68 -37.30
N LEU A 374 -20.58 -7.67 -36.56
CA LEU A 374 -21.02 -7.79 -35.17
C LEU A 374 -22.27 -8.67 -34.98
N ARG A 375 -22.25 -9.52 -33.94
CA ARG A 375 -23.31 -10.43 -33.53
C ARG A 375 -23.58 -10.31 -32.03
N MET A 376 -24.84 -10.38 -31.63
CA MET A 376 -25.26 -10.62 -30.25
C MET A 376 -26.03 -11.94 -30.22
N ASP A 377 -25.59 -12.88 -29.37
CA ASP A 377 -26.11 -14.25 -29.27
C ASP A 377 -26.18 -15.00 -30.60
N GLY A 378 -25.26 -14.66 -31.51
CA GLY A 378 -25.17 -15.18 -32.89
C GLY A 378 -26.05 -14.48 -33.92
N GLN A 379 -26.94 -13.57 -33.52
CA GLN A 379 -27.78 -12.79 -34.44
C GLN A 379 -27.08 -11.50 -34.92
N PRO A 380 -27.21 -11.10 -36.20
CA PRO A 380 -26.75 -9.80 -36.67
C PRO A 380 -27.43 -8.64 -35.92
N MET A 381 -26.63 -7.70 -35.40
CA MET A 381 -27.18 -6.52 -34.75
C MET A 381 -27.65 -5.49 -35.78
N ASN A 382 -28.91 -5.09 -35.69
CA ASN A 382 -29.51 -4.05 -36.53
C ASN A 382 -29.66 -2.77 -35.71
N MET A 383 -28.68 -1.86 -35.80
CA MET A 383 -28.70 -0.58 -35.09
C MET A 383 -28.09 0.57 -35.90
N SER A 384 -28.51 1.79 -35.62
CA SER A 384 -27.94 3.01 -36.19
C SER A 384 -26.67 3.41 -35.44
N PHE A 385 -25.58 3.63 -36.19
CA PHE A 385 -24.31 4.11 -35.66
C PHE A 385 -24.05 5.57 -36.03
N THR A 386 -23.54 6.35 -35.07
CA THR A 386 -23.14 7.76 -35.25
C THR A 386 -21.62 7.88 -35.15
N ARG A 387 -20.96 8.55 -36.11
CA ARG A 387 -19.50 8.73 -36.08
C ARG A 387 -19.10 9.69 -34.95
N ILE A 388 -18.08 9.33 -34.17
CA ILE A 388 -17.48 10.21 -33.17
C ILE A 388 -16.55 11.19 -33.89
N SER A 389 -16.86 12.48 -33.80
CA SER A 389 -16.13 13.57 -34.47
C SER A 389 -14.61 13.46 -34.27
N SER A 390 -13.86 13.72 -35.34
CA SER A 390 -12.38 13.61 -35.40
C SER A 390 -11.79 12.20 -35.17
N THR A 391 -12.58 11.13 -35.23
CA THR A 391 -12.09 9.74 -35.13
C THR A 391 -12.69 8.84 -36.22
N ASN A 392 -12.13 7.64 -36.42
CA ASN A 392 -12.75 6.60 -37.24
C ASN A 392 -13.67 5.66 -36.44
N TYR A 393 -13.98 6.01 -35.19
CA TYR A 393 -14.89 5.29 -34.33
C TYR A 393 -16.32 5.81 -34.46
N TYR A 394 -17.25 4.90 -34.20
CA TYR A 394 -18.68 5.13 -34.24
C TYR A 394 -19.31 4.54 -32.98
N VAL A 395 -20.42 5.15 -32.55
CA VAL A 395 -21.20 4.69 -31.41
C VAL A 395 -22.63 4.36 -31.80
N GLY A 396 -23.12 3.21 -31.36
CA GLY A 396 -24.51 2.77 -31.46
C GLY A 396 -25.09 2.51 -30.07
N THR A 397 -26.40 2.35 -29.95
CA THR A 397 -27.04 1.94 -28.68
C THR A 397 -28.28 1.10 -28.96
N MET A 398 -28.46 0.02 -28.20
CA MET A 398 -29.60 -0.87 -28.28
C MET A 398 -30.12 -1.26 -26.89
N PRO A 399 -31.42 -1.59 -26.74
CA PRO A 399 -31.90 -2.30 -25.56
C PRO A 399 -31.33 -3.72 -25.53
N VAL A 400 -31.10 -4.26 -24.34
CA VAL A 400 -30.66 -5.64 -24.10
C VAL A 400 -31.63 -6.32 -23.14
N SER A 401 -32.00 -7.56 -23.44
CA SER A 401 -32.87 -8.37 -22.58
C SER A 401 -32.20 -8.72 -21.24
N PRO A 402 -32.98 -9.07 -20.21
CA PRO A 402 -32.42 -9.63 -18.98
C PRO A 402 -31.87 -11.04 -19.26
N GLY A 403 -30.61 -11.29 -18.91
CA GLY A 403 -29.98 -12.60 -19.09
C GLY A 403 -28.45 -12.55 -19.14
N ALA A 404 -27.88 -13.65 -19.60
CA ALA A 404 -26.49 -13.75 -20.02
C ALA A 404 -26.42 -13.67 -21.54
N HIS A 405 -25.44 -12.92 -22.05
CA HIS A 405 -25.31 -12.55 -23.45
C HIS A 405 -23.86 -12.71 -23.93
N GLU A 406 -23.68 -13.08 -25.19
CA GLU A 406 -22.39 -13.12 -25.88
C GLU A 406 -22.42 -12.13 -27.05
N ILE A 407 -21.58 -11.10 -26.99
CA ILE A 407 -21.37 -10.17 -28.11
C ILE A 407 -20.00 -10.44 -28.73
N TYR A 408 -19.94 -10.56 -30.05
CA TYR A 408 -18.69 -10.82 -30.78
C TYR A 408 -18.76 -10.33 -32.23
N SER A 409 -17.60 -10.12 -32.85
CA SER A 409 -17.51 -9.93 -34.30
C SER A 409 -17.25 -11.25 -35.03
N THR A 410 -17.81 -11.42 -36.23
CA THR A 410 -17.41 -12.51 -37.15
C THR A 410 -16.10 -12.23 -37.88
N ASP A 411 -15.69 -10.96 -37.95
CA ASP A 411 -14.34 -10.52 -38.32
C ASP A 411 -13.51 -10.33 -37.06
N PRO A 412 -12.44 -11.09 -36.83
CA PRO A 412 -11.73 -11.08 -35.56
C PRO A 412 -10.92 -9.79 -35.33
N LEU A 413 -10.62 -9.03 -36.39
CA LEU A 413 -9.94 -7.73 -36.38
C LEU A 413 -10.83 -6.59 -35.85
N THR A 414 -12.15 -6.78 -35.87
CA THR A 414 -13.12 -5.78 -35.37
C THR A 414 -13.11 -5.76 -33.84
N ASN A 415 -12.24 -4.94 -33.25
CA ASN A 415 -12.26 -4.61 -31.83
C ASN A 415 -13.31 -3.52 -31.51
N PHE A 416 -14.05 -3.73 -30.41
CA PHE A 416 -15.12 -2.84 -29.95
C PHE A 416 -15.21 -2.80 -28.41
N TYR A 417 -15.95 -1.84 -27.85
CA TYR A 417 -16.28 -1.77 -26.42
C TYR A 417 -17.79 -1.68 -26.22
N GLY A 418 -18.31 -2.46 -25.25
CA GLY A 418 -19.69 -2.40 -24.80
C GLY A 418 -19.80 -1.74 -23.42
N LEU A 419 -20.48 -0.59 -23.34
CA LEU A 419 -20.95 0.04 -22.12
C LEU A 419 -22.34 -0.50 -21.78
N MET A 420 -22.51 -1.14 -20.61
CA MET A 420 -23.83 -1.44 -20.07
C MET A 420 -24.36 -0.28 -19.23
N SER A 421 -25.65 -0.04 -19.38
CA SER A 421 -26.42 0.83 -18.49
C SER A 421 -27.78 0.21 -18.22
N GLY A 422 -28.43 0.56 -17.12
CA GLY A 422 -29.81 0.16 -16.92
C GLY A 422 -30.47 0.73 -15.68
N PHE A 423 -31.79 0.71 -15.70
CA PHE A 423 -32.64 1.14 -14.59
C PHE A 423 -33.12 -0.12 -13.86
N HIS A 424 -32.76 -0.26 -12.58
CA HIS A 424 -33.25 -1.34 -11.74
C HIS A 424 -34.59 -0.92 -11.13
N ALA A 425 -35.64 -1.69 -11.41
CA ALA A 425 -36.98 -1.46 -10.91
C ALA A 425 -37.20 -2.35 -9.68
N SER A 426 -37.23 -1.76 -8.48
CA SER A 426 -37.55 -2.48 -7.24
C SER A 426 -38.80 -1.89 -6.59
N SER A 427 -39.59 -2.73 -5.92
CA SER A 427 -40.84 -2.33 -5.25
C SER A 427 -40.67 -1.23 -4.20
N ASN A 428 -39.43 -1.00 -3.75
CA ASN A 428 -39.11 -0.13 -2.61
C ASN A 428 -38.35 1.14 -3.04
N GLY A 429 -38.07 1.30 -4.34
CA GLY A 429 -37.24 2.37 -4.90
C GLY A 429 -36.45 1.88 -6.11
N ASN A 430 -36.31 2.73 -7.12
CA ASN A 430 -35.52 2.45 -8.32
C ASN A 430 -34.14 3.11 -8.19
N TYR A 431 -33.20 2.69 -9.02
CA TYR A 431 -31.87 3.31 -9.15
C TYR A 431 -31.29 2.99 -10.54
N TYR A 432 -30.26 3.74 -10.97
CA TYR A 432 -29.66 3.62 -12.30
C TYR A 432 -28.18 3.22 -12.21
N VAL A 433 -27.78 2.17 -12.92
CA VAL A 433 -26.42 1.60 -12.85
C VAL A 433 -25.71 1.65 -14.21
N THR A 434 -24.39 1.80 -14.20
CA THR A 434 -23.52 1.72 -15.38
C THR A 434 -22.29 0.87 -15.08
N TYR A 435 -21.86 0.07 -16.04
CA TYR A 435 -20.71 -0.83 -15.90
C TYR A 435 -20.17 -1.23 -17.28
N PRO A 436 -18.87 -1.55 -17.43
CA PRO A 436 -18.37 -2.20 -18.64
C PRO A 436 -19.11 -3.53 -18.88
N ALA A 437 -19.51 -3.83 -20.12
CA ALA A 437 -19.89 -5.20 -20.49
C ALA A 437 -18.68 -6.13 -20.37
N GLY A 438 -17.52 -5.62 -20.78
CA GLY A 438 -16.21 -6.20 -20.54
C GLY A 438 -15.10 -5.24 -20.94
N MET A 439 -13.87 -5.62 -20.65
CA MET A 439 -12.65 -4.89 -21.00
C MET A 439 -11.45 -5.85 -21.00
N ASN A 440 -10.48 -5.59 -21.85
CA ASN A 440 -9.13 -6.12 -21.65
C ASN A 440 -8.55 -5.46 -20.39
N VAL A 441 -7.88 -6.23 -19.55
CA VAL A 441 -7.16 -5.78 -18.34
C VAL A 441 -5.68 -6.19 -18.42
N ALA A 442 -5.19 -6.43 -19.65
CA ALA A 442 -3.79 -6.55 -19.97
C ALA A 442 -2.98 -5.37 -19.44
N LYS A 443 -1.74 -5.69 -19.07
CA LYS A 443 -0.82 -4.73 -18.48
C LYS A 443 -0.10 -4.00 -19.62
N ASN A 444 -0.52 -2.77 -19.91
CA ASN A 444 0.22 -1.79 -20.70
C ASN A 444 1.69 -1.80 -20.28
N THR A 445 2.52 -2.33 -21.17
CA THR A 445 3.94 -2.57 -20.98
C THR A 445 4.72 -1.26 -21.19
N LEU A 446 4.47 -0.24 -20.36
CA LEU A 446 5.26 0.99 -20.29
C LEU A 446 6.68 0.68 -19.79
N GLY A 447 7.56 0.36 -20.74
CA GLY A 447 8.86 -0.29 -20.50
C GLY A 447 9.17 -1.43 -21.47
N CYS A 448 8.24 -1.78 -22.36
CA CYS A 448 8.43 -2.66 -23.50
C CYS A 448 9.54 -2.10 -24.38
N SER A 449 10.63 -2.87 -24.46
CA SER A 449 11.60 -2.76 -25.53
C SER A 449 11.38 -4.00 -26.39
N PRO A 450 11.32 -3.89 -27.73
CA PRO A 450 11.11 -5.05 -28.58
C PRO A 450 12.28 -6.02 -28.40
N PHE A 451 12.03 -7.10 -27.65
CA PHE A 451 13.06 -8.06 -27.22
C PHE A 451 13.38 -9.03 -28.36
N VAL A 452 14.20 -8.55 -29.30
CA VAL A 452 14.73 -9.31 -30.43
C VAL A 452 15.31 -10.65 -29.94
N GLY A 453 14.62 -11.75 -30.23
CA GLY A 453 15.07 -13.12 -29.93
C GLY A 453 14.29 -13.89 -28.85
N GLN A 454 13.16 -13.39 -28.34
CA GLN A 454 12.18 -14.24 -27.64
C GLN A 454 11.27 -14.97 -28.66
N ASN A 455 10.66 -16.09 -28.27
CA ASN A 455 9.61 -16.71 -29.09
C ASN A 455 8.30 -15.97 -28.83
N ILE A 456 7.73 -15.29 -29.82
CA ILE A 456 6.39 -14.70 -29.73
C ILE A 456 5.38 -15.84 -29.47
N VAL A 457 4.57 -15.75 -28.42
CA VAL A 457 3.73 -16.87 -27.93
C VAL A 457 2.27 -16.76 -28.37
N ALA A 458 2.07 -16.42 -29.65
CA ALA A 458 0.90 -16.66 -30.49
C ALA A 458 -0.41 -16.97 -29.71
N GLY A 459 -1.20 -15.91 -29.48
CA GLY A 459 -2.44 -15.97 -28.70
C GLY A 459 -2.21 -16.20 -27.21
N ASN A 460 -1.34 -15.42 -26.56
CA ASN A 460 -1.20 -15.35 -25.10
C ASN A 460 -1.88 -14.11 -24.47
N GLN A 461 -2.36 -13.15 -25.30
CA GLN A 461 -3.03 -11.91 -24.89
C GLN A 461 -2.14 -10.97 -24.06
N VAL A 462 -0.86 -10.85 -24.44
CA VAL A 462 0.08 -9.83 -23.99
C VAL A 462 0.43 -8.94 -25.19
N ASP A 463 0.70 -7.66 -24.95
CA ASP A 463 1.39 -6.77 -25.89
C ASP A 463 2.87 -7.19 -25.92
N GLU A 464 3.25 -8.11 -26.82
CA GLU A 464 4.64 -8.61 -26.93
C GLU A 464 5.53 -7.74 -27.83
N ASP A 465 4.96 -6.76 -28.52
CA ASP A 465 5.58 -6.07 -29.64
C ASP A 465 5.72 -4.55 -29.45
N CYS A 466 5.14 -4.02 -28.38
CA CYS A 466 5.16 -2.63 -27.92
C CYS A 466 4.30 -1.62 -28.72
N ASP A 467 3.35 -2.06 -29.57
CA ASP A 467 2.51 -1.14 -30.36
C ASP A 467 1.40 -0.46 -29.51
N GLY A 468 0.94 -1.16 -28.46
CA GLY A 468 -0.15 -0.71 -27.60
C GLY A 468 -1.51 -1.36 -27.88
N ARG A 469 -1.57 -2.57 -28.45
CA ARG A 469 -2.79 -3.37 -28.71
C ARG A 469 -2.62 -4.82 -28.25
N VAL A 470 -3.73 -5.57 -28.12
CA VAL A 470 -3.74 -6.89 -27.44
C VAL A 470 -4.83 -7.86 -27.94
N ASP A 471 -4.97 -8.07 -29.27
CA ASP A 471 -5.46 -9.34 -29.90
C ASP A 471 -5.71 -9.24 -31.44
N GLU A 472 -4.80 -8.62 -32.22
CA GLU A 472 -5.20 -8.02 -33.52
C GLU A 472 -4.83 -8.75 -34.83
N GLU A 473 -4.02 -9.81 -34.90
CA GLU A 473 -3.74 -10.52 -36.18
C GLU A 473 -4.55 -11.82 -36.41
N ILE A 474 -4.71 -12.26 -37.66
CA ILE A 474 -5.22 -13.60 -38.02
C ILE A 474 -4.04 -14.52 -38.34
N LYS A 475 -4.12 -15.80 -37.95
CA LYS A 475 -3.06 -16.78 -38.23
C LYS A 475 -2.98 -17.20 -39.71
N ASN A 476 -2.35 -16.38 -40.55
CA ASN A 476 -2.34 -16.54 -42.01
C ASN A 476 -0.96 -16.29 -42.68
N ASN A 477 0.08 -15.86 -41.95
CA ASN A 477 1.34 -15.30 -42.45
C ASN A 477 1.20 -14.03 -43.32
N ILE A 478 0.29 -13.14 -42.96
CA ILE A 478 0.10 -11.79 -43.52
C ILE A 478 0.26 -10.78 -42.36
N ASP A 479 0.48 -9.52 -42.73
CA ASP A 479 0.40 -8.32 -41.89
C ASP A 479 -1.02 -7.75 -42.12
N ASP A 480 -2.02 -8.20 -41.35
CA ASP A 480 -3.44 -7.86 -41.59
C ASP A 480 -3.76 -6.41 -41.12
N ASP A 481 -3.07 -5.91 -40.09
CA ASP A 481 -3.17 -4.55 -39.56
C ASP A 481 -2.30 -3.50 -40.31
N GLY A 482 -1.06 -3.86 -40.68
CA GLY A 482 -0.12 -2.98 -41.37
C GLY A 482 0.99 -2.34 -40.50
N ASP A 483 1.25 -2.86 -39.30
CA ASP A 483 2.36 -2.45 -38.42
C ASP A 483 3.74 -2.82 -39.01
N GLY A 484 3.81 -3.89 -39.81
CA GLY A 484 5.05 -4.40 -40.42
C GLY A 484 5.57 -5.71 -39.81
N LYS A 485 4.79 -6.39 -38.97
CA LYS A 485 5.06 -7.75 -38.46
C LYS A 485 4.02 -8.75 -39.01
N ILE A 486 4.03 -10.00 -38.53
CA ILE A 486 3.24 -11.12 -39.08
C ILE A 486 2.93 -12.16 -37.98
N ASP A 487 1.65 -12.53 -37.83
CA ASP A 487 1.17 -13.64 -36.98
C ASP A 487 1.32 -13.43 -35.43
N GLU A 488 1.59 -12.20 -34.96
CA GLU A 488 1.72 -11.84 -33.53
C GLU A 488 0.37 -11.75 -32.80
N ASP A 489 0.39 -12.06 -31.51
CA ASP A 489 -0.70 -11.85 -30.53
C ASP A 489 -2.11 -12.28 -30.96
N LEU A 490 -2.14 -13.22 -31.91
CA LEU A 490 -3.27 -13.82 -32.62
C LEU A 490 -4.64 -13.65 -31.96
N SER A 491 -5.52 -12.97 -32.69
CA SER A 491 -6.95 -12.97 -32.48
C SER A 491 -7.51 -14.40 -32.35
N LEU A 492 -8.55 -14.56 -31.52
CA LEU A 492 -9.21 -15.86 -31.39
C LEU A 492 -9.93 -16.20 -32.72
N PRO A 493 -9.61 -17.32 -33.41
CA PRO A 493 -10.10 -17.53 -34.76
C PRO A 493 -11.64 -17.50 -34.85
N PRO A 494 -12.22 -17.08 -35.98
CA PRO A 494 -13.65 -16.87 -36.12
C PRO A 494 -14.49 -18.05 -35.61
N ARG A 495 -15.62 -17.75 -34.94
CA ARG A 495 -16.54 -18.76 -34.39
C ARG A 495 -17.21 -19.53 -35.54
N ALA A 496 -16.61 -20.65 -35.94
CA ALA A 496 -17.15 -21.50 -36.97
C ALA A 496 -18.16 -22.51 -36.39
N ASN A 497 -19.45 -22.31 -36.69
CA ASN A 497 -20.45 -23.36 -36.53
C ASN A 497 -20.07 -24.55 -37.42
N GLY A 498 -20.24 -25.77 -36.89
CA GLY A 498 -20.05 -26.99 -37.66
C GLY A 498 -21.01 -27.01 -38.84
N ASN A 499 -20.44 -27.08 -40.03
CA ASN A 499 -21.20 -27.23 -41.26
C ASN A 499 -21.05 -28.64 -41.79
N TRP A 500 -22.09 -29.08 -42.49
CA TRP A 500 -22.06 -30.33 -43.21
C TRP A 500 -20.94 -30.31 -44.27
N GLY A 501 -20.07 -31.31 -44.16
CA GLY A 501 -19.02 -31.65 -45.10
C GLY A 501 -19.52 -31.70 -46.54
N PRO A 502 -18.62 -31.55 -47.53
CA PRO A 502 -18.95 -31.96 -48.88
C PRO A 502 -19.47 -33.39 -48.81
N TRP A 503 -20.55 -33.68 -49.53
CA TRP A 503 -20.95 -35.07 -49.68
C TRP A 503 -19.77 -35.85 -50.25
N GLY A 504 -19.44 -36.98 -49.63
CA GLY A 504 -18.51 -37.93 -50.19
C GLY A 504 -18.95 -38.36 -51.59
N SER A 505 -18.02 -38.95 -52.34
CA SER A 505 -18.26 -39.42 -53.70
C SER A 505 -19.61 -40.12 -53.81
N TRP A 506 -20.41 -39.73 -54.81
CA TRP A 506 -21.51 -40.58 -55.24
C TRP A 506 -20.94 -41.99 -55.50
N GLU A 507 -21.57 -42.99 -54.91
CA GLU A 507 -21.37 -44.38 -55.30
C GLU A 507 -21.66 -44.52 -56.80
N ALA A 508 -21.07 -45.53 -57.44
CA ALA A 508 -21.17 -45.70 -58.88
C ALA A 508 -22.65 -45.70 -59.33
N CYS A 509 -22.98 -44.91 -60.36
CA CYS A 509 -24.26 -45.05 -61.04
C CYS A 509 -24.41 -46.50 -61.49
N SER A 510 -25.57 -47.11 -61.24
CA SER A 510 -25.79 -48.54 -61.51
C SER A 510 -25.72 -48.94 -63.00
N VAL A 511 -25.53 -47.97 -63.91
CA VAL A 511 -25.31 -48.15 -65.36
C VAL A 511 -24.28 -47.16 -65.90
N THR A 512 -23.73 -47.44 -67.09
CA THR A 512 -22.74 -46.59 -67.80
C THR A 512 -23.30 -45.89 -69.05
N CYS A 513 -24.53 -46.24 -69.46
CA CYS A 513 -25.39 -45.48 -70.36
C CYS A 513 -26.86 -45.72 -69.95
N GLU A 514 -27.77 -44.81 -70.32
CA GLU A 514 -29.20 -44.86 -69.94
C GLU A 514 -29.44 -44.79 -68.40
N ASN A 515 -30.55 -45.32 -67.86
CA ASN A 515 -31.05 -45.00 -66.49
C ASN A 515 -30.55 -45.94 -65.36
N GLY A 516 -30.31 -45.39 -64.17
CA GLY A 516 -29.90 -46.10 -62.94
C GLY A 516 -30.12 -45.29 -61.64
N THR A 517 -29.42 -45.63 -60.55
CA THR A 517 -29.43 -44.91 -59.25
C THR A 517 -28.05 -44.83 -58.60
N LYS A 518 -27.88 -43.95 -57.59
CA LYS A 518 -26.66 -43.77 -56.79
C LYS A 518 -26.91 -43.06 -55.44
N SER A 519 -26.02 -43.28 -54.47
CA SER A 519 -26.12 -42.80 -53.06
C SER A 519 -24.82 -42.13 -52.58
N ARG A 520 -24.91 -41.31 -51.51
CA ARG A 520 -23.75 -40.63 -50.86
C ARG A 520 -24.02 -40.26 -49.39
N ARG A 521 -22.97 -39.95 -48.64
CA ARG A 521 -23.00 -39.55 -47.21
C ARG A 521 -22.14 -38.32 -46.93
N ARG A 522 -22.36 -37.64 -45.81
CA ARG A 522 -21.53 -36.49 -45.33
C ARG A 522 -21.37 -36.48 -43.81
N GLN A 523 -20.30 -35.85 -43.33
CA GLN A 523 -19.95 -35.67 -41.92
C GLN A 523 -20.11 -34.19 -41.51
N CYS A 524 -20.16 -33.84 -40.23
CA CYS A 524 -20.28 -32.44 -39.79
C CYS A 524 -18.89 -31.77 -39.65
N ASN A 525 -18.16 -31.66 -40.76
CA ASN A 525 -16.72 -31.37 -40.76
C ASN A 525 -16.19 -30.41 -41.83
N ASN A 526 -17.02 -29.54 -42.41
CA ASN A 526 -16.52 -28.49 -43.33
C ASN A 526 -17.13 -27.09 -43.06
N PRO A 527 -16.62 -26.36 -42.06
CA PRO A 527 -15.67 -26.80 -41.03
C PRO A 527 -16.33 -27.67 -39.94
N GLU A 528 -15.51 -28.34 -39.12
CA GLU A 528 -15.95 -28.84 -37.80
C GLU A 528 -16.31 -27.66 -36.88
N PRO A 529 -17.14 -27.85 -35.83
CA PRO A 529 -17.44 -26.79 -34.89
C PRO A 529 -16.19 -26.39 -34.09
N THR A 530 -15.66 -25.19 -34.31
CA THR A 530 -14.50 -24.65 -33.59
C THR A 530 -14.87 -23.41 -32.77
N ASN A 531 -14.08 -23.09 -31.75
CA ASN A 531 -14.19 -21.88 -30.92
C ASN A 531 -15.61 -21.59 -30.38
N GLY A 532 -16.33 -22.67 -30.05
CA GLY A 532 -17.70 -22.63 -29.54
C GLY A 532 -18.79 -22.45 -30.61
N GLY A 533 -18.55 -22.85 -31.86
CA GLY A 533 -19.62 -23.04 -32.84
C GLY A 533 -20.62 -24.13 -32.46
N LEU A 534 -21.83 -24.04 -33.01
CA LEU A 534 -22.89 -25.05 -32.86
C LEU A 534 -22.60 -26.31 -33.69
N THR A 535 -23.10 -27.47 -33.27
CA THR A 535 -23.08 -28.71 -34.06
C THR A 535 -24.19 -28.74 -35.10
N CYS A 536 -24.00 -29.50 -36.18
CA CYS A 536 -25.06 -29.76 -37.18
C CYS A 536 -26.29 -30.42 -36.52
N PRO A 537 -27.53 -30.09 -36.95
CA PRO A 537 -28.74 -30.79 -36.49
C PRO A 537 -28.69 -32.29 -36.81
N THR A 538 -29.07 -33.14 -35.86
CA THR A 538 -28.90 -34.60 -35.93
C THR A 538 -30.21 -35.35 -36.22
N ASP A 539 -31.32 -34.64 -36.28
CA ASP A 539 -32.66 -35.15 -35.99
C ASP A 539 -33.59 -35.26 -37.22
N ILE A 540 -33.17 -34.80 -38.40
CA ILE A 540 -33.92 -34.99 -39.67
C ILE A 540 -32.97 -35.33 -40.85
N GLN A 541 -32.81 -36.62 -41.16
CA GLN A 541 -32.28 -37.19 -42.44
C GLN A 541 -30.99 -36.57 -43.02
N GLY A 542 -30.19 -35.87 -42.22
CA GLY A 542 -29.18 -34.94 -42.72
C GLY A 542 -27.87 -35.56 -43.24
N ASP A 543 -27.63 -36.85 -43.03
CA ASP A 543 -26.33 -37.52 -43.22
C ASP A 543 -26.20 -38.31 -44.54
N THR A 544 -27.32 -38.60 -45.21
CA THR A 544 -27.42 -39.56 -46.35
C THR A 544 -28.32 -39.00 -47.46
N ASP A 545 -27.89 -39.13 -48.72
CA ASP A 545 -28.61 -38.65 -49.92
C ASP A 545 -28.59 -39.73 -51.03
N THR A 546 -29.65 -39.82 -51.84
CA THR A 546 -29.86 -40.90 -52.83
C THR A 546 -30.72 -40.39 -53.99
N VAL A 547 -30.23 -40.57 -55.23
CA VAL A 547 -30.90 -40.06 -56.45
C VAL A 547 -30.86 -41.05 -57.61
N PRO A 548 -31.80 -40.97 -58.57
CA PRO A 548 -31.63 -41.57 -59.89
C PRO A 548 -30.47 -40.92 -60.66
N CYS A 549 -29.86 -41.68 -61.56
CA CYS A 549 -28.91 -41.20 -62.56
C CYS A 549 -29.39 -41.61 -63.96
N SER A 550 -29.03 -40.83 -64.98
CA SER A 550 -29.33 -41.13 -66.38
C SER A 550 -28.22 -40.62 -67.28
N LEU A 551 -27.88 -41.37 -68.32
CA LEU A 551 -26.71 -41.14 -69.16
C LEU A 551 -27.10 -41.17 -70.66
N GLN A 552 -26.68 -40.13 -71.39
CA GLN A 552 -27.25 -39.75 -72.70
C GLN A 552 -26.44 -40.28 -73.90
N ARG A 553 -27.02 -40.18 -75.10
CA ARG A 553 -26.29 -40.14 -76.39
C ARG A 553 -26.12 -38.66 -76.81
N CYS A 554 -24.98 -38.28 -77.40
CA CYS A 554 -24.61 -36.88 -77.69
C CYS A 554 -23.95 -36.73 -79.08
N PRO A 555 -23.92 -35.55 -79.75
CA PRO A 555 -24.15 -34.19 -79.20
C PRO A 555 -25.21 -33.31 -79.94
N GLU A 556 -24.79 -32.27 -80.70
CA GLU A 556 -25.42 -30.93 -80.87
C GLU A 556 -24.91 -30.28 -82.21
N CYS A 557 -25.12 -29.05 -82.72
CA CYS A 557 -25.75 -27.72 -82.42
C CYS A 557 -25.81 -26.93 -83.78
N ASP A 558 -26.52 -25.87 -84.23
CA ASP A 558 -27.65 -24.94 -83.94
C ASP A 558 -28.09 -24.60 -82.50
N PRO A 559 -29.28 -25.09 -82.10
CA PRO A 559 -29.30 -26.13 -81.07
C PRO A 559 -29.21 -27.57 -81.61
N ALA A 560 -29.20 -27.80 -82.93
CA ALA A 560 -29.14 -29.15 -83.52
C ALA A 560 -28.43 -29.35 -84.89
N ALA A 561 -28.03 -28.30 -85.64
CA ALA A 561 -27.40 -28.43 -86.97
C ALA A 561 -26.47 -27.25 -87.34
N ALA A 562 -25.19 -27.50 -87.66
CA ALA A 562 -24.17 -26.45 -87.61
C ALA A 562 -24.19 -25.44 -88.80
N VAL A 563 -24.94 -24.34 -88.65
CA VAL A 563 -24.82 -23.13 -89.49
C VAL A 563 -24.57 -21.90 -88.60
N SER A 564 -23.30 -21.62 -88.33
CA SER A 564 -22.86 -20.43 -87.58
C SER A 564 -22.76 -19.17 -88.47
N CYS A 565 -22.65 -17.98 -87.87
CA CYS A 565 -22.39 -16.68 -88.54
C CYS A 565 -20.98 -16.58 -89.19
N ILE A 566 -20.43 -17.69 -89.71
CA ILE A 566 -19.03 -17.87 -90.14
C ILE A 566 -18.57 -16.83 -91.17
N THR A 567 -19.49 -16.31 -92.00
CA THR A 567 -19.18 -15.41 -93.12
C THR A 567 -18.99 -13.94 -92.75
N LYS A 568 -19.18 -13.54 -91.48
CA LYS A 568 -18.85 -12.18 -90.99
C LYS A 568 -18.06 -12.22 -89.66
N PRO A 569 -16.77 -11.83 -89.65
CA PRO A 569 -15.98 -11.85 -88.42
C PRO A 569 -16.52 -10.86 -87.38
N ASN A 570 -16.33 -11.19 -86.09
CA ASN A 570 -16.78 -10.41 -84.93
C ASN A 570 -18.31 -10.23 -84.84
N THR A 571 -19.10 -11.15 -85.41
CA THR A 571 -20.56 -11.20 -85.23
C THR A 571 -21.00 -12.35 -84.32
N VAL A 572 -22.09 -12.15 -83.60
CA VAL A 572 -22.73 -13.10 -82.68
C VAL A 572 -24.19 -13.32 -83.07
N CYS A 573 -24.74 -14.50 -82.81
CA CYS A 573 -26.14 -14.78 -83.09
C CYS A 573 -27.04 -14.19 -82.00
N SER A 574 -27.88 -13.23 -82.38
CA SER A 574 -28.90 -12.59 -81.57
C SER A 574 -30.04 -13.56 -81.23
N ALA A 575 -30.77 -13.30 -80.15
CA ALA A 575 -31.95 -14.08 -79.75
C ALA A 575 -33.03 -14.17 -80.85
N ASN A 576 -33.04 -13.20 -81.77
CA ASN A 576 -33.92 -13.16 -82.95
C ASN A 576 -33.38 -13.93 -84.17
N ARG A 577 -32.30 -14.70 -84.04
CA ARG A 577 -31.61 -15.48 -85.10
C ARG A 577 -30.94 -14.65 -86.20
N PHE A 578 -30.54 -13.42 -85.89
CA PHE A 578 -29.74 -12.54 -86.77
C PHE A 578 -28.30 -12.43 -86.28
N CYS A 579 -27.33 -12.14 -87.16
CA CYS A 579 -25.93 -11.93 -86.79
C CYS A 579 -25.66 -10.44 -86.52
N GLU A 580 -25.38 -10.07 -85.27
CA GLU A 580 -25.10 -8.69 -84.82
C GLU A 580 -23.63 -8.53 -84.40
N CYS A 581 -23.08 -7.31 -84.33
CA CYS A 581 -21.69 -7.11 -83.88
C CYS A 581 -21.51 -7.49 -82.40
N GLY A 582 -20.49 -8.28 -82.09
CA GLY A 582 -20.19 -8.70 -80.72
C GLY A 582 -19.63 -7.56 -79.83
N PRO A 583 -19.62 -7.76 -78.49
CA PRO A 583 -19.05 -6.81 -77.53
C PRO A 583 -17.63 -6.36 -77.90
N GLY A 584 -17.32 -5.08 -77.68
CA GLY A 584 -16.03 -4.48 -78.03
C GLY A 584 -15.95 -3.88 -79.44
N TYR A 585 -16.90 -4.24 -80.32
CA TYR A 585 -16.96 -3.74 -81.69
C TYR A 585 -18.09 -2.72 -81.88
N ARG A 586 -17.97 -1.88 -82.91
CA ARG A 586 -19.03 -0.99 -83.42
C ARG A 586 -19.18 -1.16 -84.92
N ASP A 587 -20.38 -0.95 -85.45
CA ASP A 587 -20.57 -0.81 -86.89
C ASP A 587 -20.26 0.62 -87.34
N THR A 588 -19.48 0.78 -88.40
CA THR A 588 -19.16 2.08 -89.02
C THR A 588 -20.01 2.40 -90.26
N THR A 589 -20.90 1.50 -90.68
CA THR A 589 -21.60 1.56 -91.98
C THR A 589 -23.09 1.19 -91.93
N GLY A 590 -23.55 0.51 -90.87
CA GLY A 590 -24.91 -0.01 -90.76
C GLY A 590 -25.17 -1.30 -91.54
N LEU A 591 -24.11 -1.99 -91.97
CA LEU A 591 -24.16 -3.21 -92.79
C LEU A 591 -23.45 -4.41 -92.13
N GLY A 592 -23.15 -4.31 -90.83
CA GLY A 592 -22.39 -5.30 -90.06
C GLY A 592 -20.89 -5.26 -90.30
N HIS A 593 -20.31 -4.06 -90.47
CA HIS A 593 -18.85 -3.87 -90.58
C HIS A 593 -18.26 -3.55 -89.19
N CYS A 594 -18.05 -4.60 -88.40
CA CYS A 594 -17.70 -4.52 -86.99
C CYS A 594 -16.21 -4.17 -86.77
N VAL A 595 -15.90 -2.92 -86.41
CA VAL A 595 -14.54 -2.45 -86.07
C VAL A 595 -14.35 -2.28 -84.56
N LYS A 596 -13.11 -2.43 -84.08
CA LYS A 596 -12.74 -2.25 -82.67
C LYS A 596 -12.98 -0.80 -82.20
N ARG A 597 -13.51 -0.64 -80.99
CA ARG A 597 -13.67 0.68 -80.32
C ARG A 597 -12.34 1.19 -79.74
N LYS A 598 -12.25 2.51 -79.54
CA LYS A 598 -11.13 3.25 -78.93
C LYS A 598 -11.61 4.10 -77.74
N ILE A 599 -10.67 4.62 -76.96
CA ILE A 599 -10.96 5.69 -75.98
C ILE A 599 -11.52 6.92 -76.71
N GLY A 600 -12.59 7.49 -76.16
CA GLY A 600 -13.38 8.58 -76.75
C GLY A 600 -14.56 8.14 -77.64
N ASP A 601 -14.60 6.88 -78.09
CA ASP A 601 -15.75 6.33 -78.85
C ASP A 601 -16.98 6.16 -77.94
N THR A 602 -18.16 6.05 -78.56
CA THR A 602 -19.42 5.80 -77.86
C THR A 602 -19.54 4.37 -77.32
N CYS A 603 -20.31 4.21 -76.25
CA CYS A 603 -20.61 2.94 -75.58
C CYS A 603 -22.00 2.97 -74.93
N ILE A 604 -22.51 1.78 -74.59
CA ILE A 604 -23.77 1.58 -73.85
C ILE A 604 -23.45 0.91 -72.51
N LEU A 605 -22.52 -0.05 -72.50
CA LEU A 605 -22.06 -0.75 -71.30
C LEU A 605 -20.53 -0.67 -71.19
N SER A 606 -19.98 -0.75 -69.98
CA SER A 606 -18.51 -0.77 -69.76
C SER A 606 -17.82 -1.97 -70.42
N THR A 607 -18.55 -3.06 -70.69
CA THR A 607 -18.10 -4.19 -71.49
C THR A 607 -17.80 -3.83 -72.95
N ASP A 608 -18.45 -2.80 -73.52
CA ASP A 608 -18.14 -2.31 -74.88
C ASP A 608 -16.73 -1.71 -74.99
N CYS A 609 -16.20 -1.22 -73.88
CA CYS A 609 -14.89 -0.60 -73.80
C CYS A 609 -13.83 -1.62 -73.35
N ASN A 610 -14.05 -2.26 -72.19
CA ASN A 610 -13.03 -3.11 -71.53
C ASN A 610 -12.66 -4.37 -72.32
N THR A 611 -13.53 -4.86 -73.21
CA THR A 611 -13.28 -6.06 -74.04
C THR A 611 -12.29 -5.81 -75.18
N VAL A 612 -11.99 -4.56 -75.51
CA VAL A 612 -11.12 -4.18 -76.64
C VAL A 612 -10.04 -3.17 -76.26
N VAL A 613 -10.32 -2.29 -75.30
CA VAL A 613 -9.30 -1.48 -74.61
C VAL A 613 -9.33 -1.86 -73.13
N GLY A 614 -8.39 -2.70 -72.70
CA GLY A 614 -8.30 -3.11 -71.29
C GLY A 614 -8.11 -1.91 -70.35
N TYR A 615 -8.64 -2.02 -69.13
CA TYR A 615 -8.67 -0.95 -68.13
C TYR A 615 -9.43 0.31 -68.60
N SER A 616 -10.51 0.11 -69.36
CA SER A 616 -11.44 1.17 -69.75
C SER A 616 -12.89 0.84 -69.36
N ARG A 617 -13.71 1.88 -69.22
CA ARG A 617 -15.12 1.79 -68.81
C ARG A 617 -15.98 2.80 -69.56
N CYS A 618 -17.29 2.57 -69.56
CA CYS A 618 -18.25 3.50 -70.16
C CYS A 618 -18.66 4.54 -69.12
N VAL A 619 -18.44 5.83 -69.41
CA VAL A 619 -18.86 6.98 -68.58
C VAL A 619 -19.52 7.99 -69.51
N GLU A 620 -20.72 8.47 -69.16
CA GLU A 620 -21.50 9.44 -69.96
C GLU A 620 -21.65 9.03 -71.45
N GLY A 621 -21.75 7.72 -71.71
CA GLY A 621 -21.89 7.15 -73.05
C GLY A 621 -20.59 7.14 -73.89
N ARG A 622 -19.42 7.41 -73.30
CA ARG A 622 -18.10 7.31 -73.95
C ARG A 622 -17.14 6.38 -73.21
N CYS A 623 -16.27 5.71 -73.97
CA CYS A 623 -15.18 4.91 -73.42
C CYS A 623 -14.08 5.82 -72.87
N VAL A 624 -13.81 5.70 -71.58
CA VAL A 624 -12.73 6.40 -70.85
C VAL A 624 -11.87 5.39 -70.11
N CYS A 625 -10.63 5.75 -69.79
CA CYS A 625 -9.80 4.90 -68.94
C CYS A 625 -10.36 4.81 -67.52
N SER A 626 -10.13 3.67 -66.87
CA SER A 626 -10.40 3.47 -65.45
C SER A 626 -9.43 4.29 -64.59
N VAL A 627 -9.82 4.51 -63.32
CA VAL A 627 -8.94 5.15 -62.32
C VAL A 627 -7.61 4.40 -62.26
N GLY A 628 -6.49 5.13 -62.18
CA GLY A 628 -5.13 4.59 -62.30
C GLY A 628 -4.52 4.65 -63.70
N TYR A 629 -5.29 4.93 -64.75
CA TYR A 629 -4.82 4.84 -66.14
C TYR A 629 -5.12 6.11 -66.95
N LYS A 630 -4.15 6.52 -67.77
CA LYS A 630 -4.26 7.61 -68.77
C LYS A 630 -4.37 7.03 -70.19
N PRO A 631 -4.95 7.74 -71.16
CA PRO A 631 -4.96 7.28 -72.56
C PRO A 631 -3.53 7.20 -73.13
N GLY A 632 -3.22 6.11 -73.83
CA GLY A 632 -2.02 6.00 -74.64
C GLY A 632 -2.10 6.83 -75.94
N PRO A 633 -0.98 7.07 -76.65
CA PRO A 633 -0.88 8.08 -77.71
C PRO A 633 -1.95 7.99 -78.83
N ASP A 634 -2.34 6.77 -79.23
CA ASP A 634 -3.31 6.52 -80.30
C ASP A 634 -4.75 6.29 -79.82
N ASN A 635 -5.04 6.52 -78.53
CA ASN A 635 -6.31 6.19 -77.85
C ASN A 635 -6.73 4.70 -77.97
N THR A 636 -5.80 3.80 -78.25
CA THR A 636 -5.99 2.34 -78.41
C THR A 636 -5.73 1.54 -77.13
N ALA A 637 -5.09 2.15 -76.14
CA ALA A 637 -4.72 1.53 -74.87
C ALA A 637 -4.92 2.53 -73.72
N CYS A 638 -5.21 2.01 -72.54
CA CYS A 638 -5.06 2.75 -71.28
C CYS A 638 -3.73 2.32 -70.65
N VAL A 639 -2.83 3.29 -70.44
CA VAL A 639 -1.51 3.06 -69.85
C VAL A 639 -1.50 3.53 -68.40
N GLN A 640 -0.79 2.82 -67.54
CA GLN A 640 -0.72 3.09 -66.10
C GLN A 640 -0.08 4.46 -65.85
N LEU A 641 -0.53 5.15 -64.79
CA LEU A 641 0.12 6.36 -64.29
C LEU A 641 1.48 6.03 -63.65
N THR A 642 2.38 7.01 -63.68
CA THR A 642 3.76 6.94 -63.16
C THR A 642 4.10 8.16 -62.30
N VAL A 643 5.12 8.07 -61.45
CA VAL A 643 5.55 9.16 -60.56
C VAL A 643 6.03 10.35 -61.39
N GLY A 644 5.29 11.47 -61.33
CA GLY A 644 5.45 12.66 -62.16
C GLY A 644 4.33 12.89 -63.18
N ASP A 645 3.43 11.92 -63.41
CA ASP A 645 2.23 12.14 -64.24
C ASP A 645 1.21 13.05 -63.56
N ALA A 646 0.38 13.72 -64.37
CA ALA A 646 -0.67 14.60 -63.92
C ALA A 646 -1.84 13.85 -63.25
N CYS A 647 -2.37 14.41 -62.16
CA CYS A 647 -3.46 13.88 -61.36
C CYS A 647 -4.39 14.99 -60.86
N THR A 648 -5.61 14.63 -60.45
CA THR A 648 -6.58 15.54 -59.81
C THR A 648 -7.06 15.06 -58.43
N SER A 649 -6.74 13.82 -58.03
CA SER A 649 -6.90 13.31 -56.67
C SER A 649 -5.86 12.23 -56.38
N THR A 650 -5.56 11.96 -55.10
CA THR A 650 -4.62 10.91 -54.68
C THR A 650 -5.05 9.52 -55.16
N ASP A 651 -6.35 9.22 -55.07
CA ASP A 651 -6.97 7.97 -55.53
C ASP A 651 -6.76 7.67 -57.02
N GLN A 652 -6.34 8.64 -57.84
CA GLN A 652 -5.90 8.38 -59.22
C GLN A 652 -4.48 7.80 -59.30
N CYS A 653 -3.59 8.13 -58.37
CA CYS A 653 -2.22 7.62 -58.34
C CYS A 653 -2.14 6.30 -57.55
N ASP A 654 -2.74 6.28 -56.35
CA ASP A 654 -2.57 5.22 -55.35
C ASP A 654 -3.18 3.87 -55.78
N VAL A 655 -4.23 3.90 -56.61
CA VAL A 655 -4.88 2.70 -57.21
C VAL A 655 -3.94 1.88 -58.13
N VAL A 656 -2.77 2.41 -58.50
CA VAL A 656 -1.79 1.73 -59.38
C VAL A 656 -0.33 1.87 -58.94
N MET A 657 -0.06 2.62 -57.87
CA MET A 657 1.30 2.83 -57.35
C MET A 657 1.23 3.07 -55.85
N ASP A 658 1.65 2.07 -55.07
CA ASP A 658 1.61 2.15 -53.61
C ASP A 658 2.50 3.29 -53.07
N HIS A 659 2.01 3.95 -52.02
CA HIS A 659 2.67 5.06 -51.34
C HIS A 659 2.87 6.31 -52.23
N VAL A 660 1.87 6.64 -53.06
CA VAL A 660 1.88 7.82 -53.95
C VAL A 660 0.70 8.74 -53.66
N THR A 661 0.97 10.04 -53.49
CA THR A 661 -0.05 11.08 -53.34
C THR A 661 -0.08 12.03 -54.53
N CYS A 662 -1.24 12.66 -54.76
CA CYS A 662 -1.32 13.75 -55.74
C CYS A 662 -0.80 15.04 -55.11
N GLY A 663 0.44 15.41 -55.41
CA GLY A 663 1.15 16.53 -54.79
C GLY A 663 0.62 17.90 -55.24
N THR A 664 1.07 18.96 -54.56
CA THR A 664 0.61 20.36 -54.77
C THR A 664 0.88 20.93 -56.17
N GLY A 665 1.65 20.22 -57.00
CA GLY A 665 1.83 20.50 -58.43
C GLY A 665 0.91 19.71 -59.36
N ASN A 666 -0.21 19.16 -58.86
CA ASN A 666 -1.14 18.27 -59.58
C ASN A 666 -0.43 17.09 -60.27
N THR A 667 0.56 16.50 -59.60
CA THR A 667 1.36 15.38 -60.11
C THR A 667 1.53 14.27 -59.06
N CYS A 668 1.55 13.01 -59.51
CA CYS A 668 1.76 11.85 -58.65
C CYS A 668 3.18 11.87 -58.06
N GLN A 669 3.31 11.89 -56.73
CA GLN A 669 4.59 12.04 -56.00
C GLN A 669 4.68 11.00 -54.88
N CYS A 670 5.88 10.46 -54.64
CA CYS A 670 6.10 9.50 -53.53
C CYS A 670 5.85 10.17 -52.18
N ASN A 671 5.24 9.42 -51.26
CA ASN A 671 4.99 9.86 -49.89
C ASN A 671 6.30 10.10 -49.10
N LEU A 672 6.20 10.85 -48.00
CA LEU A 672 7.33 11.05 -47.07
C LEU A 672 7.89 9.69 -46.61
N GLY A 673 9.22 9.57 -46.55
CA GLY A 673 9.91 8.31 -46.32
C GLY A 673 10.19 7.46 -47.59
N TYR A 674 9.60 7.80 -48.74
CA TYR A 674 9.73 7.03 -49.99
C TYR A 674 10.43 7.82 -51.10
N ILE A 675 11.06 7.10 -52.03
CA ILE A 675 11.76 7.63 -53.22
C ILE A 675 11.36 6.82 -54.45
N ALA A 676 11.25 7.49 -55.61
CA ALA A 676 10.88 6.83 -56.86
C ALA A 676 11.95 5.79 -57.26
N THR A 677 11.51 4.65 -57.77
CA THR A 677 12.39 3.68 -58.44
C THR A 677 12.92 4.26 -59.75
N SER A 678 14.00 3.68 -60.30
CA SER A 678 14.67 4.18 -61.51
C SER A 678 13.80 4.18 -62.78
N GLY A 679 12.65 3.50 -62.78
CA GLY A 679 11.64 3.52 -63.85
C GLY A 679 10.44 4.44 -63.59
N GLN A 680 10.41 5.18 -62.46
CA GLN A 680 9.27 6.01 -62.00
C GLN A 680 7.93 5.26 -61.86
N SER A 681 7.92 3.93 -61.92
CA SER A 681 6.70 3.11 -61.89
C SER A 681 6.23 2.73 -60.49
N GLN A 682 7.07 2.91 -59.47
CA GLN A 682 6.81 2.58 -58.06
C GLN A 682 7.65 3.49 -57.14
N CYS A 683 7.26 3.57 -55.87
CA CYS A 683 8.01 4.23 -54.81
C CYS A 683 8.55 3.18 -53.83
N ARG A 684 9.85 3.24 -53.49
CA ARG A 684 10.47 2.38 -52.46
C ARG A 684 10.79 3.19 -51.21
N LYS A 685 10.83 2.55 -50.04
CA LYS A 685 11.31 3.19 -48.80
C LYS A 685 12.77 3.63 -48.98
N ARG A 686 13.15 4.77 -48.38
CA ARG A 686 14.53 5.27 -48.39
C ARG A 686 15.40 4.49 -47.40
N VAL A 687 16.69 4.40 -47.67
CA VAL A 687 17.71 3.78 -46.79
C VAL A 687 18.80 4.79 -46.41
N VAL A 688 19.65 4.45 -45.43
CA VAL A 688 20.77 5.33 -45.04
C VAL A 688 21.69 5.54 -46.25
N GLY A 689 21.94 6.81 -46.60
CA GLY A 689 22.69 7.21 -47.78
C GLY A 689 21.86 7.57 -49.00
N ASP A 690 20.55 7.31 -49.05
CA ASP A 690 19.67 7.88 -50.08
C ASP A 690 19.59 9.41 -49.98
N SER A 691 19.17 10.08 -51.06
CA SER A 691 18.97 11.53 -51.07
C SER A 691 17.78 11.97 -50.22
N CYS A 692 17.80 13.21 -49.75
CA CYS A 692 16.73 13.83 -48.96
C CYS A 692 16.62 15.34 -49.19
N SER A 693 15.45 15.91 -48.88
CA SER A 693 15.18 17.36 -48.91
C SER A 693 14.89 17.91 -47.51
N THR A 694 14.34 17.08 -46.63
CA THR A 694 13.94 17.37 -45.25
C THR A 694 14.27 16.19 -44.34
N ASP A 695 14.34 16.41 -43.02
CA ASP A 695 14.51 15.31 -42.06
C ASP A 695 13.41 14.25 -42.16
N GLY A 696 12.17 14.66 -42.48
CA GLY A 696 11.02 13.77 -42.67
C GLY A 696 11.10 12.86 -43.91
N ASP A 697 12.00 13.13 -44.87
CA ASP A 697 12.31 12.14 -45.91
C ASP A 697 13.05 10.93 -45.32
N CYS A 698 13.80 11.13 -44.24
CA CYS A 698 14.68 10.14 -43.64
C CYS A 698 14.04 9.48 -42.42
N SER A 699 13.60 10.27 -41.44
CA SER A 699 13.09 9.75 -40.15
C SER A 699 11.81 8.92 -40.29
N THR A 700 10.99 9.20 -41.32
CA THR A 700 9.81 8.39 -41.70
C THR A 700 10.20 7.09 -42.44
N ALA A 701 11.40 7.04 -43.06
CA ALA A 701 11.90 5.85 -43.76
C ALA A 701 12.62 4.89 -42.82
N VAL A 702 13.57 5.42 -42.06
CA VAL A 702 14.45 4.70 -41.14
C VAL A 702 14.51 5.47 -39.82
N THR A 703 13.91 4.91 -38.78
CA THR A 703 13.92 5.46 -37.42
C THR A 703 15.35 5.74 -36.95
N GLY A 704 15.56 6.93 -36.36
CA GLY A 704 16.90 7.35 -35.94
C GLY A 704 17.80 7.86 -37.07
N THR A 705 17.25 8.27 -38.22
CA THR A 705 17.96 9.07 -39.24
C THR A 705 17.54 10.54 -39.26
N THR A 706 18.42 11.38 -39.80
CA THR A 706 18.19 12.79 -40.16
C THR A 706 18.71 13.05 -41.58
N CYS A 707 18.28 14.16 -42.19
CA CYS A 707 18.76 14.61 -43.49
C CYS A 707 20.02 15.46 -43.30
N SER A 708 21.17 14.95 -43.74
CA SER A 708 22.45 15.65 -43.61
C SER A 708 22.43 16.98 -44.38
N THR A 709 22.46 18.10 -43.65
CA THR A 709 22.43 19.46 -44.21
C THR A 709 23.60 19.77 -45.16
N SER A 710 24.73 19.07 -45.01
CA SER A 710 25.92 19.20 -45.85
C SER A 710 25.94 18.29 -47.07
N THR A 711 25.32 17.10 -47.01
CA THR A 711 25.39 16.10 -48.11
C THR A 711 24.05 15.84 -48.81
N ARG A 712 22.93 16.34 -48.26
CA ARG A 712 21.54 16.06 -48.68
C ARG A 712 21.26 14.56 -48.84
N ARG A 713 21.77 13.76 -47.89
CA ARG A 713 21.53 12.33 -47.77
C ARG A 713 21.08 11.95 -46.37
N CYS A 714 20.31 10.88 -46.26
CA CYS A 714 19.90 10.33 -44.98
C CYS A 714 21.10 9.75 -44.23
N THR A 715 21.30 10.18 -42.98
CA THR A 715 22.39 9.78 -42.10
C THR A 715 21.84 9.40 -40.73
N CYS A 716 22.44 8.42 -40.05
CA CYS A 716 22.04 8.10 -38.68
C CYS A 716 22.27 9.29 -37.74
N ALA A 717 21.32 9.49 -36.82
CA ALA A 717 21.36 10.52 -35.79
C ALA A 717 22.50 10.27 -34.78
N ILE A 718 22.81 11.32 -34.00
CA ILE A 718 23.82 11.26 -32.94
C ILE A 718 23.45 10.13 -31.95
N GLY A 719 24.42 9.27 -31.63
CA GLY A 719 24.23 8.05 -30.83
C GLY A 719 24.14 6.75 -31.64
N TYR A 720 23.88 6.83 -32.95
CA TYR A 720 23.66 5.68 -33.81
C TYR A 720 24.78 5.47 -34.85
N ARG A 721 24.78 4.31 -35.49
CA ARG A 721 25.62 3.93 -36.64
C ARG A 721 24.77 3.15 -37.66
N PRO A 722 25.02 3.23 -38.97
CA PRO A 722 24.29 2.42 -39.94
C PRO A 722 24.53 0.92 -39.72
N SER A 723 23.53 0.11 -40.03
CA SER A 723 23.69 -1.33 -40.23
C SER A 723 24.57 -1.62 -41.45
N THR A 724 25.08 -2.86 -41.57
CA THR A 724 25.99 -3.28 -42.65
C THR A 724 25.38 -3.23 -44.04
N ASP A 725 24.05 -3.21 -44.13
CA ASP A 725 23.21 -3.10 -45.32
C ASP A 725 22.53 -1.72 -45.47
N SER A 726 22.83 -0.77 -44.57
CA SER A 726 22.25 0.59 -44.52
C SER A 726 20.72 0.68 -44.37
N THR A 727 20.02 -0.42 -44.07
CA THR A 727 18.56 -0.42 -43.89
C THR A 727 18.10 0.15 -42.55
N SER A 728 18.96 0.13 -41.52
CA SER A 728 18.64 0.56 -40.17
C SER A 728 19.77 1.38 -39.53
N CYS A 729 19.43 2.13 -38.49
CA CYS A 729 20.40 2.79 -37.62
C CYS A 729 20.50 2.01 -36.32
N LEU A 730 21.57 1.22 -36.19
CA LEU A 730 21.89 0.49 -34.97
C LEU A 730 22.46 1.47 -33.95
N ALA A 731 21.96 1.43 -32.72
CA ALA A 731 22.50 2.24 -31.64
C ALA A 731 23.91 1.73 -31.23
N ARG A 732 24.79 2.64 -30.80
CA ARG A 732 26.19 2.29 -30.50
C ARG A 732 26.29 1.54 -29.15
N PRO A 733 26.89 0.33 -29.11
CA PRO A 733 27.08 -0.41 -27.87
C PRO A 733 28.24 0.15 -27.02
N LEU A 734 28.40 -0.39 -25.82
CA LEU A 734 29.59 -0.17 -25.00
C LEU A 734 30.84 -0.76 -25.68
N ASN A 735 31.98 -0.16 -25.41
CA ASN A 735 33.28 -0.41 -26.06
C ASN A 735 33.34 -0.08 -27.57
N ASP A 736 32.26 0.41 -28.19
CA ASP A 736 32.27 0.89 -29.58
C ASP A 736 32.96 2.27 -29.69
N PRO A 737 33.65 2.59 -30.80
CA PRO A 737 34.38 3.86 -30.94
C PRO A 737 33.46 5.09 -31.00
N CYS A 738 33.88 6.18 -30.34
CA CYS A 738 33.15 7.45 -30.26
C CYS A 738 34.09 8.66 -30.38
N GLN A 739 33.56 9.83 -30.73
CA GLN A 739 34.29 11.11 -30.68
C GLN A 739 33.80 12.00 -29.53
N SER A 740 32.51 11.95 -29.20
CA SER A 740 31.82 12.73 -28.18
C SER A 740 30.86 11.88 -27.33
N THR A 741 30.55 12.32 -26.11
CA THR A 741 29.64 11.61 -25.19
C THR A 741 28.22 11.43 -25.74
N GLY A 742 27.74 12.34 -26.61
CA GLY A 742 26.45 12.19 -27.28
C GLY A 742 26.37 10.98 -28.21
N GLU A 743 27.50 10.47 -28.71
CA GLU A 743 27.53 9.24 -29.51
C GLU A 743 27.29 7.96 -28.68
N CYS A 744 27.26 8.06 -27.35
CA CYS A 744 26.99 6.92 -26.47
C CYS A 744 25.53 6.88 -25.96
N SER A 745 24.75 7.96 -26.14
CA SER A 745 23.46 8.15 -25.48
C SER A 745 22.23 7.78 -26.33
N ALA A 746 22.33 6.76 -27.18
CA ALA A 746 21.20 6.26 -27.98
C ALA A 746 20.38 5.20 -27.26
N ILE A 747 21.04 4.20 -26.66
CA ILE A 747 20.41 3.15 -25.85
C ILE A 747 20.24 3.61 -24.39
N LEU A 748 21.06 4.57 -23.98
CA LEU A 748 21.28 4.93 -22.59
C LEU A 748 21.02 6.42 -22.35
N PRO A 749 20.35 6.80 -21.25
CA PRO A 749 20.28 8.19 -20.82
C PRO A 749 21.69 8.80 -20.76
N ALA A 750 21.87 10.01 -21.27
CA ALA A 750 23.17 10.68 -21.39
C ALA A 750 23.92 10.91 -20.05
N SER A 751 23.27 10.64 -18.91
CA SER A 751 23.84 10.61 -17.56
C SER A 751 24.42 9.26 -17.13
N SER A 752 24.24 8.20 -17.92
CA SER A 752 24.59 6.80 -17.59
C SER A 752 25.70 6.19 -18.47
N SER A 753 26.12 6.89 -19.53
CA SER A 753 27.15 6.46 -20.48
C SER A 753 27.96 7.66 -20.99
N GLU A 754 29.26 7.48 -21.23
CA GLU A 754 30.17 8.55 -21.67
C GLU A 754 31.31 8.08 -22.58
N CYS A 755 31.86 9.00 -23.37
CA CYS A 755 32.93 8.73 -24.32
C CYS A 755 34.31 8.97 -23.67
N LYS A 756 34.92 7.90 -23.13
CA LYS A 756 36.20 7.92 -22.41
C LYS A 756 37.31 7.22 -23.21
N LEU A 757 38.57 7.50 -22.87
CA LEU A 757 39.73 6.80 -23.44
C LEU A 757 39.89 5.42 -22.78
N ASP A 758 40.10 4.39 -23.59
CA ASP A 758 40.48 3.05 -23.14
C ASP A 758 41.97 2.96 -22.73
N THR A 759 42.45 1.75 -22.45
CA THR A 759 43.86 1.49 -22.12
C THR A 759 44.83 1.72 -23.27
N ASP A 760 44.33 1.69 -24.51
CA ASP A 760 45.11 1.70 -25.74
C ASP A 760 45.14 3.11 -26.37
N GLY A 761 44.44 4.08 -25.77
CA GLY A 761 44.35 5.47 -26.20
C GLY A 761 43.23 5.75 -27.20
N ILE A 762 42.28 4.82 -27.38
CA ILE A 762 41.13 4.96 -28.28
C ILE A 762 39.91 5.42 -27.47
N LYS A 763 39.16 6.40 -27.99
CA LYS A 763 37.89 6.82 -27.40
C LYS A 763 36.79 5.78 -27.67
N ARG A 764 36.15 5.30 -26.60
CA ARG A 764 35.04 4.34 -26.64
C ARG A 764 33.92 4.73 -25.67
N CYS A 765 32.73 4.19 -25.93
CA CYS A 765 31.60 4.33 -25.02
C CYS A 765 31.75 3.42 -23.78
N PHE A 766 31.77 4.02 -22.60
CA PHE A 766 31.78 3.34 -21.31
C PHE A 766 30.55 3.76 -20.47
N CYS A 767 30.24 3.04 -19.41
CA CYS A 767 29.28 3.51 -18.40
C CYS A 767 29.81 4.76 -17.68
N SER A 768 28.92 5.65 -17.23
CA SER A 768 29.32 6.81 -16.45
C SER A 768 29.82 6.42 -15.06
N ASP A 769 30.62 7.26 -14.41
CA ASP A 769 31.28 6.94 -13.12
C ASP A 769 30.33 6.59 -11.94
N SER A 770 29.00 6.63 -12.11
CA SER A 770 27.98 6.19 -11.14
C SER A 770 27.22 4.91 -11.57
N HIS A 771 27.59 4.31 -12.69
CA HIS A 771 26.95 3.15 -13.29
C HIS A 771 27.98 2.07 -13.65
N ARG A 772 27.54 0.81 -13.64
CA ARG A 772 28.33 -0.36 -14.00
C ARG A 772 27.71 -1.06 -15.21
N GLU A 773 28.53 -1.66 -16.06
CA GLU A 773 28.05 -2.52 -17.14
C GLU A 773 27.17 -3.65 -16.58
N PHE A 774 25.97 -3.77 -17.15
CA PHE A 774 25.02 -4.85 -16.92
C PHE A 774 25.05 -5.84 -18.09
N ASN A 775 25.19 -5.31 -19.32
CA ASN A 775 25.53 -6.02 -20.54
C ASN A 775 26.10 -5.01 -21.57
N SER A 776 26.53 -5.48 -22.73
CA SER A 776 27.20 -4.68 -23.76
C SER A 776 26.39 -3.53 -24.36
N THR A 777 25.11 -3.37 -24.02
CA THR A 777 24.28 -2.22 -24.41
C THR A 777 23.66 -1.47 -23.23
N GLN A 778 23.87 -1.92 -21.98
CA GLN A 778 23.17 -1.39 -20.81
C GLN A 778 24.07 -1.16 -19.58
N CYS A 779 23.95 0.04 -19.01
CA CYS A 779 24.57 0.45 -17.75
C CYS A 779 23.52 0.52 -16.64
N ARG A 780 23.74 -0.17 -15.51
CA ARG A 780 22.90 -0.07 -14.30
C ARG A 780 23.59 0.81 -13.26
N ARG A 781 22.83 1.48 -12.37
CA ARG A 781 23.45 2.05 -11.16
C ARG A 781 24.09 0.96 -10.31
N ALA A 782 25.25 1.25 -9.74
CA ALA A 782 25.93 0.32 -8.84
C ALA A 782 25.09 0.05 -7.58
N LYS A 783 25.25 -1.15 -7.02
CA LYS A 783 24.67 -1.58 -5.74
C LYS A 783 25.74 -1.97 -4.73
N ILE A 784 25.36 -2.12 -3.47
CA ILE A 784 26.20 -2.75 -2.46
C ILE A 784 26.52 -4.18 -2.92
N ASN A 785 27.77 -4.59 -2.75
CA ASN A 785 28.40 -5.80 -3.30
C ASN A 785 28.72 -5.77 -4.81
N ASP A 786 28.54 -4.66 -5.54
CA ASP A 786 29.11 -4.54 -6.89
C ASP A 786 30.63 -4.33 -6.84
N ILE A 787 31.34 -4.93 -7.81
CA ILE A 787 32.81 -4.89 -7.93
C ILE A 787 33.27 -3.48 -8.32
N CYS A 788 34.24 -2.93 -7.58
CA CYS A 788 34.79 -1.58 -7.77
C CYS A 788 36.33 -1.58 -7.81
N GLU A 789 36.93 -0.64 -8.54
CA GLU A 789 38.38 -0.57 -8.75
C GLU A 789 39.00 0.76 -8.27
N THR A 790 39.97 0.65 -7.35
CA THR A 790 40.76 1.80 -6.89
C THR A 790 41.96 2.05 -7.82
N PRO A 791 42.28 3.30 -8.21
CA PRO A 791 41.76 4.55 -7.65
C PRO A 791 40.72 5.28 -8.51
N ARG A 792 40.39 4.79 -9.73
CA ARG A 792 39.53 5.55 -10.67
C ARG A 792 38.03 5.41 -10.42
N SER A 793 37.55 4.34 -9.80
CA SER A 793 36.12 4.07 -9.59
C SER A 793 35.65 4.27 -8.15
N ALA A 794 36.28 5.18 -7.39
CA ALA A 794 35.88 5.48 -6.01
C ALA A 794 34.46 6.11 -5.93
N THR A 795 34.11 6.95 -6.90
CA THR A 795 32.79 7.57 -7.11
C THR A 795 31.69 6.55 -7.41
N MET A 796 32.05 5.42 -8.02
CA MET A 796 31.12 4.36 -8.44
C MET A 796 30.32 3.74 -7.28
N CYS A 797 30.83 3.83 -6.05
CA CYS A 797 30.04 3.51 -4.86
C CYS A 797 29.38 4.78 -4.28
N THR A 798 30.15 5.84 -4.02
CA THR A 798 29.69 6.99 -3.21
C THR A 798 28.54 7.78 -3.82
N ASP A 799 28.50 7.87 -5.14
CA ASP A 799 27.62 8.77 -5.88
C ASP A 799 26.24 8.15 -6.16
N PRO A 800 26.12 6.87 -6.61
CA PRO A 800 24.84 6.19 -6.66
C PRO A 800 24.34 5.73 -5.29
N ILE A 801 25.24 5.50 -4.31
CA ILE A 801 24.89 4.97 -2.98
C ILE A 801 25.52 5.86 -1.88
N PRO A 802 24.76 6.87 -1.39
CA PRO A 802 25.20 7.71 -0.27
C PRO A 802 25.60 6.88 0.95
N PHE A 803 26.66 7.32 1.64
CA PHE A 803 27.27 6.64 2.79
C PHE A 803 27.88 5.24 2.51
N SER A 804 28.19 4.93 1.25
CA SER A 804 29.04 3.79 0.87
C SER A 804 30.51 4.19 0.62
N GLU A 805 31.36 3.18 0.38
CA GLU A 805 32.73 3.29 -0.14
C GLU A 805 33.15 2.01 -0.87
N CYS A 806 34.19 2.11 -1.71
CA CYS A 806 34.86 0.96 -2.30
C CYS A 806 35.87 0.38 -1.30
N SER A 807 35.68 -0.87 -0.86
CA SER A 807 36.59 -1.55 0.07
C SER A 807 36.76 -3.02 -0.34
N ALA A 808 38.00 -3.52 -0.34
CA ALA A 808 38.36 -4.86 -0.83
C ALA A 808 37.74 -5.19 -2.21
N SER A 809 37.78 -4.22 -3.13
CA SER A 809 37.20 -4.27 -4.48
C SER A 809 35.67 -4.50 -4.54
N SER A 810 34.94 -4.17 -3.47
CA SER A 810 33.48 -4.23 -3.39
C SER A 810 32.88 -2.93 -2.85
N CYS A 811 31.74 -2.48 -3.37
CA CYS A 811 30.98 -1.39 -2.77
C CYS A 811 30.35 -1.86 -1.44
N VAL A 812 30.70 -1.21 -0.33
CA VAL A 812 30.21 -1.52 1.02
C VAL A 812 29.68 -0.27 1.72
N CYS A 813 28.78 -0.43 2.70
CA CYS A 813 28.36 0.70 3.54
C CYS A 813 29.46 1.08 4.54
N LYS A 814 29.66 2.39 4.73
CA LYS A 814 30.59 2.94 5.73
C LYS A 814 30.25 2.49 7.14
N ALA A 815 31.24 2.46 8.02
CA ALA A 815 31.03 2.26 9.45
C ALA A 815 29.95 3.22 9.98
N GLY A 816 29.00 2.69 10.74
CA GLY A 816 27.79 3.40 11.16
C GLY A 816 26.54 3.10 10.32
N TYR A 817 26.69 2.45 9.15
CA TYR A 817 25.60 2.21 8.21
C TYR A 817 25.52 0.73 7.79
N MET A 818 24.33 0.29 7.36
CA MET A 818 24.04 -1.07 6.86
C MET A 818 23.22 -1.02 5.57
N ALA A 819 23.39 -2.00 4.69
CA ALA A 819 22.69 -2.05 3.41
C ALA A 819 21.18 -2.26 3.58
N SER A 820 20.38 -1.66 2.71
CA SER A 820 18.97 -2.03 2.52
C SER A 820 18.82 -3.43 1.90
N ALA A 821 17.65 -4.05 2.07
CA ALA A 821 17.39 -5.41 1.60
C ALA A 821 17.51 -5.61 0.08
N ASP A 822 17.36 -4.51 -0.69
CA ASP A 822 17.53 -4.46 -2.14
C ASP A 822 18.97 -4.10 -2.59
N LEU A 823 19.89 -3.90 -1.63
CA LEU A 823 21.28 -3.46 -1.80
C LEU A 823 21.46 -2.07 -2.47
N ALA A 824 20.42 -1.25 -2.57
CA ALA A 824 20.49 0.05 -3.26
C ALA A 824 20.84 1.25 -2.37
N SER A 825 20.84 1.10 -1.04
CA SER A 825 21.09 2.22 -0.10
C SER A 825 21.81 1.79 1.17
N CYS A 826 22.47 2.75 1.84
CA CYS A 826 23.06 2.57 3.16
C CYS A 826 22.22 3.30 4.22
N THR A 827 21.55 2.53 5.08
CA THR A 827 20.73 3.01 6.20
C THR A 827 21.59 3.16 7.45
N LYS A 828 21.38 4.21 8.25
CA LYS A 828 22.16 4.42 9.49
C LYS A 828 21.72 3.40 10.55
N ARG A 829 22.67 2.74 11.22
CA ARG A 829 22.38 1.76 12.29
C ARG A 829 21.83 2.45 13.54
N ALA A 830 21.08 1.70 14.34
CA ALA A 830 20.52 2.11 15.62
C ALA A 830 20.75 1.03 16.68
N VAL A 831 20.36 1.28 17.94
CA VAL A 831 20.35 0.23 18.97
C VAL A 831 19.32 -0.84 18.57
N GLY A 832 19.75 -2.10 18.52
CA GLY A 832 19.00 -3.23 17.97
C GLY A 832 19.29 -3.56 16.50
N SER A 833 20.00 -2.71 15.75
CA SER A 833 20.47 -3.05 14.39
C SER A 833 21.56 -4.12 14.44
N PRO A 834 21.71 -4.97 13.40
CA PRO A 834 22.82 -5.92 13.30
C PRO A 834 24.18 -5.21 13.20
N CYS A 835 25.25 -5.90 13.57
CA CYS A 835 26.65 -5.45 13.50
C CYS A 835 27.65 -6.60 13.40
N SER A 836 28.84 -6.30 12.90
CA SER A 836 30.00 -7.20 12.84
C SER A 836 31.17 -6.70 13.69
N THR A 837 31.27 -5.38 13.89
CA THR A 837 32.31 -4.76 14.74
C THR A 837 31.72 -3.73 15.71
N ASN A 838 32.46 -3.42 16.78
CA ASN A 838 32.13 -2.32 17.69
C ASN A 838 32.09 -0.94 16.99
N ASN A 839 32.87 -0.76 15.91
CA ASN A 839 32.92 0.49 15.15
C ASN A 839 31.62 0.73 14.39
N ASP A 840 30.98 -0.33 13.88
CA ASP A 840 29.69 -0.28 13.16
C ASP A 840 28.60 0.39 14.01
N CYS A 841 28.62 0.13 15.32
CA CYS A 841 27.69 0.70 16.28
C CYS A 841 28.15 2.08 16.75
N GLN A 842 29.43 2.23 17.11
CA GLN A 842 29.96 3.49 17.69
C GLN A 842 29.94 4.67 16.71
N ALA A 843 30.15 4.42 15.42
CA ALA A 843 30.00 5.43 14.37
C ALA A 843 28.53 5.84 14.12
N ALA A 844 27.56 5.00 14.52
CA ALA A 844 26.14 5.30 14.38
C ALA A 844 25.56 5.98 15.64
N VAL A 845 25.78 5.35 16.80
CA VAL A 845 25.25 5.72 18.12
C VAL A 845 26.42 5.76 19.10
N VAL A 846 26.76 6.95 19.57
CA VAL A 846 27.82 7.15 20.56
C VAL A 846 27.50 6.37 21.85
N ASP A 847 28.55 5.80 22.46
CA ASP A 847 28.45 4.92 23.63
C ASP A 847 27.58 3.66 23.46
N SER A 848 27.57 3.12 22.25
CA SER A 848 27.19 1.73 21.95
C SER A 848 28.40 0.78 21.77
N LEU A 849 28.11 -0.51 21.62
CA LEU A 849 29.02 -1.60 21.27
C LEU A 849 28.24 -2.68 20.49
N CYS A 850 28.93 -3.63 19.89
CA CYS A 850 28.32 -4.79 19.23
C CYS A 850 28.29 -5.98 20.21
N SER A 851 27.11 -6.40 20.64
CA SER A 851 26.88 -7.60 21.47
C SER A 851 26.02 -8.59 20.71
N ASP A 852 26.47 -9.84 20.64
CA ASP A 852 25.67 -10.95 20.08
C ASP A 852 25.18 -10.69 18.63
N GLY A 853 25.99 -9.95 17.86
CA GLY A 853 25.67 -9.54 16.49
C GLY A 853 24.72 -8.34 16.36
N THR A 854 24.38 -7.66 17.47
CA THR A 854 23.49 -6.48 17.49
C THR A 854 24.07 -5.28 18.25
N CYS A 855 23.73 -4.06 17.84
CA CYS A 855 24.19 -2.85 18.50
C CYS A 855 23.45 -2.62 19.82
N SER A 856 24.16 -2.65 20.94
CA SER A 856 23.64 -2.39 22.29
C SER A 856 24.37 -1.22 22.94
N CYS A 857 23.74 -0.53 23.89
CA CYS A 857 24.46 0.47 24.69
C CYS A 857 25.57 -0.17 25.53
N LYS A 858 26.68 0.56 25.76
CA LYS A 858 27.74 0.14 26.68
C LYS A 858 27.18 -0.14 28.08
N GLN A 859 27.84 -1.00 28.83
CA GLN A 859 27.50 -1.21 30.25
C GLN A 859 27.57 0.11 31.02
N GLY A 860 26.62 0.34 31.93
CA GLY A 860 26.41 1.63 32.59
C GLY A 860 25.53 2.62 31.82
N TYR A 861 25.16 2.33 30.56
CA TYR A 861 24.33 3.17 29.71
C TYR A 861 23.00 2.48 29.37
N LYS A 862 21.96 3.29 29.11
CA LYS A 862 20.64 2.86 28.62
C LYS A 862 20.28 3.57 27.33
N TYR A 863 19.49 2.92 26.48
CA TYR A 863 18.95 3.55 25.28
C TYR A 863 17.80 4.49 25.64
N ILE A 864 17.71 5.63 24.96
CA ILE A 864 16.56 6.54 24.99
C ILE A 864 16.03 6.66 23.57
N SER A 865 14.85 6.10 23.30
CA SER A 865 14.23 6.10 21.96
C SER A 865 13.99 7.51 21.41
N ALA A 866 13.51 8.44 22.24
CA ALA A 866 13.28 9.83 21.85
C ALA A 866 14.56 10.62 21.50
N GLU A 867 15.72 10.20 22.02
CA GLU A 867 17.03 10.80 21.73
C GLU A 867 17.80 9.98 20.67
N SER A 868 17.32 8.77 20.32
CA SER A 868 18.04 7.75 19.54
C SER A 868 19.48 7.48 20.02
N ALA A 869 19.74 7.66 21.31
CA ALA A 869 21.08 7.72 21.90
C ALA A 869 21.24 6.79 23.11
N CYS A 870 22.49 6.42 23.40
CA CYS A 870 22.88 5.76 24.65
C CYS A 870 23.27 6.78 25.70
N ARG A 871 22.57 6.80 26.83
CA ARG A 871 22.79 7.75 27.92
C ARG A 871 23.17 7.03 29.21
N LYS A 872 24.12 7.61 29.97
CA LYS A 872 24.52 7.13 31.31
C LYS A 872 23.30 6.91 32.21
N ARG A 873 23.25 5.75 32.88
CA ARG A 873 22.19 5.39 33.84
C ARG A 873 22.33 6.21 35.13
N LYS A 874 21.21 6.63 35.68
CA LYS A 874 21.09 7.31 36.98
C LYS A 874 20.48 6.36 38.02
N ILE A 875 20.59 6.71 39.30
CA ILE A 875 19.88 5.97 40.36
C ILE A 875 18.36 6.05 40.11
N ARG A 876 17.67 4.92 40.33
CA ARG A 876 16.28 4.58 39.95
C ARG A 876 16.02 4.24 38.47
N ASP A 877 17.00 4.32 37.57
CA ASP A 877 16.88 3.72 36.23
C ASP A 877 16.86 2.19 36.32
N ALA A 878 16.32 1.53 35.30
CA ALA A 878 16.32 0.06 35.22
C ALA A 878 17.75 -0.51 35.08
N CYS A 879 17.94 -1.77 35.49
CA CYS A 879 19.19 -2.53 35.35
C CYS A 879 18.90 -4.04 35.32
N SER A 880 19.86 -4.81 34.82
CA SER A 880 19.83 -6.28 34.82
C SER A 880 20.92 -6.85 35.72
N VAL A 881 22.08 -6.20 35.81
CA VAL A 881 23.20 -6.58 36.70
C VAL A 881 23.74 -5.37 37.46
N SER A 882 24.37 -5.57 38.62
CA SER A 882 24.94 -4.46 39.42
C SER A 882 26.02 -3.66 38.69
N ALA A 883 26.67 -4.26 37.69
CA ALA A 883 27.61 -3.58 36.81
C ALA A 883 26.95 -2.53 35.88
N ASP A 884 25.64 -2.59 35.65
CA ASP A 884 24.90 -1.53 34.93
C ASP A 884 24.77 -0.24 35.74
N CYS A 885 25.06 -0.30 37.05
CA CYS A 885 24.94 0.82 37.97
C CYS A 885 26.33 1.25 38.46
N ASN A 886 27.14 0.32 38.98
CA ASN A 886 28.40 0.63 39.67
C ASN A 886 29.51 1.18 38.75
N THR A 887 29.42 0.94 37.44
CA THR A 887 30.36 1.44 36.42
C THR A 887 30.20 2.93 36.11
N VAL A 888 29.03 3.50 36.41
CA VAL A 888 28.68 4.90 36.08
C VAL A 888 28.28 5.71 37.31
N VAL A 889 27.72 5.07 38.34
CA VAL A 889 27.50 5.65 39.68
C VAL A 889 28.21 4.78 40.71
N SER A 890 29.33 5.26 41.25
CA SER A 890 30.09 4.56 42.29
C SER A 890 29.23 4.29 43.54
N SER A 891 29.56 3.22 44.27
CA SER A 891 28.80 2.76 45.45
C SER A 891 27.30 2.54 45.21
N SER A 892 26.93 2.11 44.00
CA SER A 892 25.59 1.65 43.65
C SER A 892 25.57 0.16 43.27
N LYS A 893 24.36 -0.42 43.20
CA LYS A 893 24.09 -1.81 42.81
C LYS A 893 22.76 -1.90 42.06
N CYS A 894 22.50 -3.03 41.41
CA CYS A 894 21.18 -3.34 40.86
C CYS A 894 20.34 -4.04 41.93
N GLU A 895 19.17 -3.51 42.22
CA GLU A 895 18.29 -3.99 43.29
C GLU A 895 16.83 -3.90 42.82
N HIS A 896 16.11 -5.03 42.85
CA HIS A 896 14.74 -5.16 42.32
C HIS A 896 14.59 -4.60 40.87
N GLY A 897 15.61 -4.85 40.03
CA GLY A 897 15.64 -4.40 38.63
C GLY A 897 15.88 -2.89 38.43
N ARG A 898 16.28 -2.15 39.47
CA ARG A 898 16.62 -0.72 39.37
C ARG A 898 17.95 -0.40 40.06
N CYS A 899 18.66 0.60 39.56
CA CYS A 899 19.88 1.07 40.20
C CYS A 899 19.55 1.73 41.55
N ALA A 900 20.19 1.28 42.61
CA ALA A 900 20.04 1.77 43.98
C ALA A 900 21.43 2.01 44.59
N CYS A 901 21.52 2.91 45.57
CA CYS A 901 22.76 3.04 46.34
C CYS A 901 23.00 1.80 47.21
N SER A 902 24.26 1.41 47.36
CA SER A 902 24.63 0.30 48.24
C SER A 902 24.34 0.62 49.71
N VAL A 903 24.23 -0.43 50.53
CA VAL A 903 24.09 -0.31 51.99
C VAL A 903 25.25 0.54 52.53
N GLY A 904 24.97 1.49 53.43
CA GLY A 904 25.94 2.51 53.86
C GLY A 904 25.86 3.85 53.11
N TYR A 905 25.16 3.91 51.97
CA TYR A 905 25.12 5.10 51.09
C TYR A 905 23.70 5.67 50.95
N LYS A 906 23.60 6.96 50.63
CA LYS A 906 22.37 7.73 50.40
C LYS A 906 22.37 8.37 49.00
N LEU A 907 21.17 8.57 48.46
CA LEU A 907 20.94 9.14 47.13
C LEU A 907 21.06 10.67 47.15
N GLU A 908 21.83 11.23 46.23
CA GLU A 908 21.84 12.67 45.93
C GLU A 908 20.63 13.12 45.08
N ALA A 909 20.22 14.38 45.21
CA ALA A 909 18.95 14.88 44.69
C ALA A 909 18.82 14.77 43.14
N ASP A 910 19.93 14.94 42.42
CA ASP A 910 19.99 14.88 40.95
C ASP A 910 20.05 13.43 40.40
N ARG A 911 20.20 12.45 41.30
CA ARG A 911 20.36 11.01 41.07
C ARG A 911 21.63 10.56 40.33
N THR A 912 22.70 11.36 40.30
CA THR A 912 23.99 10.95 39.70
C THR A 912 24.99 10.34 40.67
N SER A 913 24.87 10.60 41.98
CA SER A 913 25.80 10.07 42.98
C SER A 913 25.13 9.29 44.12
N CYS A 914 25.95 8.47 44.79
CA CYS A 914 25.63 7.79 46.04
C CYS A 914 26.65 8.22 47.11
N LEU A 915 26.22 9.07 48.04
CA LEU A 915 27.07 9.65 49.07
C LEU A 915 27.14 8.74 50.30
N ALA A 916 28.31 8.64 50.94
CA ALA A 916 28.47 7.95 52.21
C ALA A 916 27.53 8.56 53.28
N ARG A 917 26.82 7.72 54.04
CA ARG A 917 26.00 8.20 55.17
C ARG A 917 26.89 8.65 56.32
N LYS A 918 26.46 9.70 56.99
CA LYS A 918 27.08 10.31 58.16
C LYS A 918 26.20 10.14 59.40
N ILE A 919 26.79 10.35 60.58
CA ILE A 919 26.01 10.47 61.82
C ILE A 919 25.04 11.66 61.70
N GLY A 920 23.77 11.42 62.03
CA GLY A 920 22.65 12.34 61.81
C GLY A 920 21.87 12.13 60.51
N ASP A 921 22.40 11.40 59.51
CA ASP A 921 21.64 11.05 58.30
C ASP A 921 20.50 10.07 58.60
N THR A 922 19.52 9.98 57.69
CA THR A 922 18.43 9.01 57.81
C THR A 922 18.91 7.56 57.61
N CYS A 923 18.14 6.60 58.11
CA CYS A 923 18.34 5.16 57.93
C CYS A 923 17.01 4.40 58.07
N ILE A 924 16.99 3.14 57.63
CA ILE A 924 15.89 2.19 57.82
C ILE A 924 16.35 1.04 58.73
N LEU A 925 17.58 0.56 58.52
CA LEU A 925 18.19 -0.53 59.27
C LEU A 925 19.55 -0.11 59.84
N THR A 926 19.98 -0.74 60.95
CA THR A 926 21.32 -0.54 61.54
C THR A 926 22.46 -0.82 60.56
N THR A 927 22.23 -1.74 59.61
CA THR A 927 23.15 -2.01 58.49
C THR A 927 23.44 -0.77 57.64
N ASP A 928 22.47 0.14 57.47
CA ASP A 928 22.63 1.35 56.65
C ASP A 928 23.64 2.33 57.24
N CYS A 929 23.90 2.25 58.54
CA CYS A 929 24.85 3.10 59.24
C CYS A 929 26.19 2.37 59.40
N ILE A 930 26.17 1.15 59.97
CA ILE A 930 27.39 0.42 60.36
C ILE A 930 28.26 0.00 59.16
N ALA A 931 27.69 -0.14 57.96
CA ALA A 931 28.42 -0.54 56.75
C ALA A 931 29.39 0.52 56.20
N VAL A 932 29.29 1.78 56.66
CA VAL A 932 30.15 2.90 56.24
C VAL A 932 30.71 3.68 57.43
N VAL A 933 29.94 3.79 58.53
CA VAL A 933 30.40 4.36 59.80
C VAL A 933 30.47 3.23 60.83
N ASN A 934 31.65 2.64 61.01
CA ASN A 934 31.89 1.61 62.03
C ASN A 934 31.42 2.09 63.41
N ASN A 935 30.91 1.16 64.23
CA ASN A 935 30.35 1.42 65.56
C ASN A 935 29.17 2.41 65.59
N SER A 936 28.38 2.45 64.51
CA SER A 936 27.10 3.18 64.46
C SER A 936 25.90 2.24 64.31
N ARG A 937 24.70 2.77 64.53
CA ARG A 937 23.42 2.06 64.47
C ARG A 937 22.27 2.98 64.08
N CYS A 938 21.15 2.40 63.63
CA CYS A 938 19.95 3.15 63.30
C CYS A 938 19.03 3.26 64.52
N VAL A 939 18.69 4.48 64.93
CA VAL A 939 17.76 4.76 66.05
C VAL A 939 16.78 5.84 65.59
N GLN A 940 15.48 5.59 65.75
CA GLN A 940 14.40 6.52 65.34
C GLN A 940 14.55 7.04 63.90
N GLY A 941 15.05 6.18 62.99
CA GLY A 941 15.27 6.52 61.58
C GLY A 941 16.46 7.43 61.29
N ARG A 942 17.39 7.63 62.24
CA ARG A 942 18.68 8.30 62.03
C ARG A 942 19.88 7.48 62.48
N CYS A 943 21.00 7.64 61.77
CA CYS A 943 22.29 7.05 62.12
C CYS A 943 22.88 7.77 63.34
N VAL A 944 23.12 7.01 64.41
CA VAL A 944 23.77 7.47 65.65
C VAL A 944 24.92 6.53 66.00
N CYS A 945 25.89 7.00 66.78
CA CYS A 945 26.90 6.09 67.31
C CYS A 945 26.28 5.08 68.28
N SER A 946 26.87 3.89 68.34
CA SER A 946 26.55 2.88 69.34
C SER A 946 27.03 3.35 70.73
N ILE A 947 26.44 2.76 71.77
CA ILE A 947 26.90 2.93 73.15
C ILE A 947 28.42 2.64 73.22
N GLY A 948 29.17 3.47 73.93
CA GLY A 948 30.64 3.44 73.94
C GLY A 948 31.34 4.35 72.93
N TYR A 949 30.61 5.03 72.04
CA TYR A 949 31.20 5.86 70.96
C TYR A 949 30.47 7.19 70.73
N LYS A 950 31.21 8.21 70.27
CA LYS A 950 30.70 9.54 69.85
C LYS A 950 31.11 9.89 68.41
N PRO A 951 30.37 10.74 67.69
CA PRO A 951 30.81 11.21 66.38
C PRO A 951 32.10 12.04 66.44
N ASP A 952 32.87 12.00 65.36
CA ASP A 952 33.90 13.00 65.06
C ASP A 952 33.31 14.38 64.71
N ALA A 953 34.17 15.39 64.56
CA ALA A 953 33.77 16.77 64.30
C ALA A 953 33.09 17.02 62.93
N VAL A 954 33.07 16.02 62.04
CA VAL A 954 32.47 16.10 60.69
C VAL A 954 31.45 14.98 60.44
N ASN A 955 31.02 14.29 61.50
CA ASN A 955 30.07 13.17 61.54
C ASN A 955 30.44 11.95 60.66
N THR A 956 31.71 11.69 60.38
CA THR A 956 32.15 10.58 59.50
C THR A 956 32.54 9.28 60.20
N SER A 957 32.93 9.32 61.46
CA SER A 957 33.38 8.18 62.25
C SER A 957 32.81 8.23 63.67
N CYS A 958 32.63 7.06 64.28
CA CYS A 958 32.30 6.93 65.69
C CYS A 958 33.58 6.60 66.48
N LEU A 959 34.10 7.60 67.18
CA LEU A 959 35.30 7.52 68.01
C LEU A 959 34.94 7.01 69.41
N ALA A 960 35.75 6.11 69.96
CA ALA A 960 35.59 5.66 71.33
C ALA A 960 35.79 6.84 72.32
N PHE A 961 35.12 6.79 73.48
CA PHE A 961 35.35 7.79 74.52
C PHE A 961 36.70 7.54 75.23
N VAL A 962 37.74 8.24 74.79
CA VAL A 962 39.06 8.24 75.46
C VAL A 962 38.97 8.76 76.91
N ARG A 963 39.91 8.34 77.75
CA ARG A 963 40.05 8.75 79.16
C ARG A 963 39.90 10.27 79.32
N GLY A 964 38.99 10.71 80.20
CA GLY A 964 38.71 12.13 80.42
C GLY A 964 37.81 12.83 79.39
N ALA A 965 37.31 12.14 78.36
CA ALA A 965 36.27 12.65 77.47
C ALA A 965 34.92 12.84 78.19
N SER A 966 34.12 13.79 77.72
CA SER A 966 32.78 14.10 78.24
C SER A 966 31.76 13.01 77.87
N CYS A 967 30.95 12.57 78.83
CA CYS A 967 29.94 11.51 78.71
C CYS A 967 28.62 11.92 79.42
N ASN A 968 27.55 11.15 79.24
CA ASN A 968 26.26 11.35 79.90
C ASN A 968 25.84 10.17 80.78
N VAL A 969 26.13 8.93 80.38
CA VAL A 969 25.83 7.70 81.13
C VAL A 969 27.08 6.81 81.27
N THR A 970 27.10 5.95 82.28
CA THR A 970 28.23 5.04 82.56
C THR A 970 28.63 4.21 81.35
N GLU A 971 27.64 3.77 80.58
CA GLU A 971 27.81 2.90 79.40
C GLU A 971 28.56 3.59 78.23
N ASP A 972 28.62 4.93 78.20
CA ASP A 972 29.44 5.68 77.24
C ASP A 972 30.94 5.37 77.37
N CYS A 973 31.39 4.92 78.55
CA CYS A 973 32.81 4.74 78.88
C CYS A 973 33.30 3.28 78.72
N SER A 974 32.52 2.43 78.05
CA SER A 974 32.61 0.96 78.11
C SER A 974 33.72 0.31 77.26
N THR A 975 34.52 1.09 76.51
CA THR A 975 35.49 0.57 75.52
C THR A 975 36.95 0.87 75.85
N CYS A 976 37.27 1.18 77.11
CA CYS A 976 38.65 1.33 77.58
C CYS A 976 39.27 -0.03 77.93
N GLU A 977 39.86 -0.72 76.95
CA GLU A 977 40.72 -1.88 77.24
C GLU A 977 41.98 -1.43 78.02
N VAL A 978 42.35 -2.20 79.04
CA VAL A 978 43.48 -1.89 79.94
C VAL A 978 44.74 -2.57 79.41
N GLY A 979 45.64 -1.79 78.77
CA GLY A 979 46.88 -2.33 78.21
C GLY A 979 48.02 -1.33 78.13
N ASN A 980 49.02 -1.52 79.02
CA ASN A 980 50.34 -0.87 79.11
C ASN A 980 50.44 0.67 79.09
N ALA A 981 51.21 1.19 80.05
CA ALA A 981 51.76 2.54 80.00
C ALA A 981 53.11 2.53 79.24
N ASP A 982 53.41 3.61 78.52
CA ASP A 982 54.68 4.33 78.73
C ASP A 982 54.69 5.72 78.05
N SER A 983 55.59 6.59 78.50
CA SER A 983 55.85 7.97 78.02
C SER A 983 54.75 9.03 78.26
N ALA A 984 55.11 10.32 78.10
CA ALA A 984 54.41 11.47 78.69
C ALA A 984 54.35 12.72 77.79
N ASN A 985 53.58 13.74 78.22
CA ASN A 985 53.08 14.92 77.50
C ASN A 985 52.06 14.56 76.38
N ASP A 986 50.99 15.30 76.16
CA ASP A 986 50.83 16.76 76.33
C ASP A 986 49.53 17.20 77.05
N THR A 987 49.52 18.48 77.44
CA THR A 987 48.47 19.27 78.08
C THR A 987 47.31 19.64 77.14
N VAL A 988 46.05 19.72 77.63
CA VAL A 988 45.05 20.78 77.32
C VAL A 988 43.68 20.58 78.02
N CYS A 989 42.90 21.66 78.16
CA CYS A 989 41.46 21.70 78.52
C CYS A 989 41.02 21.39 79.97
N ARG A 990 41.32 22.33 80.88
CA ARG A 990 40.30 22.80 81.85
C ARG A 990 39.16 23.51 81.09
N THR A 991 37.92 23.11 81.34
CA THR A 991 36.71 23.98 81.39
C THR A 991 35.57 23.22 82.07
N THR A 992 34.57 23.95 82.54
CA THR A 992 33.49 23.48 83.42
C THR A 992 32.33 22.78 82.69
N THR A 993 31.56 22.03 83.49
CA THR A 993 30.35 21.23 83.17
C THR A 993 30.52 19.96 82.32
N ASN A 994 29.52 19.08 82.47
CA ASN A 994 29.38 17.71 81.95
C ASN A 994 30.33 16.64 82.51
N LYS A 995 29.80 15.42 82.66
CA LYS A 995 30.45 14.27 83.28
C LYS A 995 31.61 13.77 82.40
N ARG A 996 32.60 13.06 82.96
CA ARG A 996 33.73 12.49 82.21
C ARG A 996 34.01 11.02 82.54
N CYS A 997 34.58 10.30 81.58
CA CYS A 997 34.96 8.89 81.72
C CYS A 997 36.20 8.70 82.59
N SER A 998 36.07 7.89 83.64
CA SER A 998 37.13 7.53 84.57
C SER A 998 37.89 6.26 84.16
N ASP A 999 39.02 6.04 84.84
CA ASP A 999 39.93 4.90 84.73
C ASP A 999 39.29 3.52 85.00
N GLN A 1000 38.06 3.50 85.55
CA GLN A 1000 37.27 2.29 85.82
C GLN A 1000 36.07 2.15 84.86
N GLY A 1001 36.05 2.88 83.74
CA GLY A 1001 34.95 2.82 82.77
C GLY A 1001 33.65 3.40 83.31
N HIS A 1002 33.72 4.46 84.14
CA HIS A 1002 32.53 5.07 84.76
C HIS A 1002 32.40 6.56 84.43
N CYS A 1003 31.18 7.01 84.16
CA CYS A 1003 30.86 8.39 83.81
C CYS A 1003 30.50 9.20 85.07
N ARG A 1004 31.41 10.07 85.56
CA ARG A 1004 31.20 10.83 86.81
C ARG A 1004 31.22 12.35 86.58
N ALA A 1005 30.37 13.07 87.32
CA ALA A 1005 30.33 14.53 87.34
C ALA A 1005 31.48 15.11 88.18
N GLY A 1006 31.97 16.30 87.80
CA GLY A 1006 32.65 17.18 88.75
C GLY A 1006 31.63 17.77 89.74
N SER A 1007 32.01 17.88 91.01
CA SER A 1007 31.08 18.14 92.12
C SER A 1007 30.89 19.62 92.44
N THR A 1008 29.68 20.13 92.23
CA THR A 1008 29.04 21.21 93.00
C THR A 1008 27.52 21.01 92.96
N LEU A 1009 26.83 21.36 94.05
CA LEU A 1009 25.37 21.24 94.18
C LEU A 1009 24.66 22.53 93.72
N SER A 1010 23.42 22.41 93.24
CA SER A 1010 22.58 23.52 92.80
C SER A 1010 21.25 23.57 93.58
N PHE A 1011 20.74 24.77 93.83
CA PHE A 1011 19.44 25.02 94.47
C PHE A 1011 18.25 24.47 93.66
N GLU A 1012 17.13 24.23 94.35
CA GLU A 1012 15.82 24.08 93.71
C GLU A 1012 15.02 25.39 93.87
N CYS A 1013 14.57 25.96 92.75
CA CYS A 1013 13.84 27.22 92.69
C CYS A 1013 12.43 26.98 92.14
N HIS A 1014 11.39 27.39 92.86
CA HIS A 1014 10.01 27.08 92.45
C HIS A 1014 9.53 28.03 91.34
N PRO A 1015 9.05 27.56 90.16
CA PRO A 1015 8.92 28.39 88.95
C PRO A 1015 7.97 29.61 89.00
N TYR A 1016 7.12 29.72 90.03
CA TYR A 1016 6.03 30.71 90.10
C TYR A 1016 6.08 31.67 91.30
N LEU A 1017 6.98 31.49 92.26
CA LEU A 1017 7.00 32.28 93.51
C LEU A 1017 8.29 33.07 93.78
N LYS A 1018 9.33 32.93 92.94
CA LYS A 1018 10.62 33.64 93.07
C LYS A 1018 11.28 33.52 94.47
N VAL A 1019 11.15 32.35 95.10
CA VAL A 1019 11.97 31.93 96.24
C VAL A 1019 12.68 30.63 95.84
N CYS A 1020 13.97 30.55 96.18
CA CYS A 1020 14.77 29.33 96.12
C CYS A 1020 15.10 28.92 97.56
N ASP A 1021 15.02 27.64 97.86
CA ASP A 1021 15.31 27.11 99.20
C ASP A 1021 16.34 25.97 99.09
N CYS A 1022 16.94 25.60 100.21
CA CYS A 1022 17.89 24.50 100.27
C CYS A 1022 17.20 23.13 100.39
N PRO A 1023 17.78 22.07 99.81
CA PRO A 1023 17.28 20.71 99.99
C PRO A 1023 17.16 20.31 101.46
N LEU A 1024 16.24 19.38 101.76
CA LEU A 1024 16.08 18.81 103.10
C LEU A 1024 17.44 18.31 103.66
N GLY A 1025 17.72 18.64 104.92
CA GLY A 1025 19.02 18.42 105.55
C GLY A 1025 20.04 19.57 105.40
N PHE A 1026 19.75 20.61 104.61
CA PHE A 1026 20.67 21.72 104.33
C PHE A 1026 20.04 23.09 104.67
N HIS A 1027 20.89 24.10 104.90
CA HIS A 1027 20.51 25.50 105.11
C HIS A 1027 21.36 26.41 104.24
N SER A 1028 20.84 27.58 103.90
CA SER A 1028 21.61 28.62 103.20
C SER A 1028 22.55 29.33 104.18
N VAL A 1029 23.76 29.62 103.71
CA VAL A 1029 24.69 30.54 104.37
C VAL A 1029 24.95 31.69 103.41
N GLN A 1030 24.58 32.90 103.84
CA GLN A 1030 24.72 34.14 103.04
C GLN A 1030 24.08 34.07 101.64
N GLU A 1031 23.02 33.25 101.50
CA GLU A 1031 22.18 33.07 100.29
C GLU A 1031 22.88 32.52 99.03
N GLU A 1032 24.22 32.40 99.00
CA GLU A 1032 24.96 31.93 97.81
C GLU A 1032 25.10 30.41 97.67
N TYR A 1033 25.07 29.62 98.76
CA TYR A 1033 25.13 28.15 98.69
C TYR A 1033 24.50 27.44 99.90
N CYS A 1034 24.13 26.17 99.69
CA CYS A 1034 23.53 25.30 100.71
C CYS A 1034 24.58 24.47 101.44
N VAL A 1035 24.50 24.42 102.78
CA VAL A 1035 25.43 23.71 103.66
C VAL A 1035 24.67 22.76 104.58
N LYS A 1036 25.17 21.53 104.77
CA LYS A 1036 24.46 20.51 105.58
C LYS A 1036 24.32 20.99 107.03
N ARG A 1037 23.15 20.79 107.62
CA ARG A 1037 22.88 21.18 109.01
C ARG A 1037 23.64 20.26 109.98
N LYS A 1038 23.96 20.81 111.14
CA LYS A 1038 24.57 20.13 112.31
C LYS A 1038 23.67 20.27 113.54
N ILE A 1039 23.93 19.51 114.59
CA ILE A 1039 23.32 19.75 115.90
C ILE A 1039 23.64 21.20 116.35
N GLY A 1040 22.64 21.91 116.88
CA GLY A 1040 22.68 23.35 117.17
C GLY A 1040 22.35 24.29 116.00
N SER A 1041 22.00 23.79 114.81
CA SER A 1041 21.65 24.64 113.65
C SER A 1041 20.25 25.25 113.79
N LYS A 1042 20.19 26.56 114.04
CA LYS A 1042 18.95 27.30 114.43
C LYS A 1042 17.88 27.50 113.36
N THR A 1043 18.11 27.16 112.10
CA THR A 1043 17.27 27.57 110.96
C THR A 1043 16.37 26.45 110.42
N CYS A 1044 15.95 25.51 111.28
CA CYS A 1044 15.06 24.41 110.89
C CYS A 1044 13.58 24.82 111.09
N TYR A 1045 12.68 24.25 110.30
CA TYR A 1045 11.24 24.56 110.34
C TYR A 1045 10.36 23.30 110.43
N ARG A 1046 10.93 22.12 110.18
CA ARG A 1046 10.30 20.79 110.25
C ARG A 1046 11.31 19.78 110.78
N GLU A 1047 10.85 18.71 111.44
CA GLU A 1047 11.73 17.63 111.94
C GLU A 1047 12.63 17.03 110.86
N ALA A 1048 12.08 16.85 109.64
CA ALA A 1048 12.79 16.33 108.48
C ALA A 1048 14.00 17.20 108.05
N ASP A 1049 13.98 18.51 108.33
CA ASP A 1049 15.10 19.40 108.01
C ASP A 1049 16.35 19.02 108.82
N CYS A 1050 16.18 18.45 110.02
CA CYS A 1050 17.26 17.96 110.88
C CYS A 1050 17.52 16.47 110.66
N ARG A 1051 16.48 15.65 110.55
CA ARG A 1051 16.59 14.18 110.46
C ARG A 1051 17.35 13.68 109.22
N GLU A 1052 17.27 14.40 108.10
CA GLU A 1052 18.08 14.14 106.88
C GLU A 1052 19.51 14.70 106.99
N ALA A 1053 19.73 15.69 107.86
CA ALA A 1053 21.05 16.25 108.14
C ALA A 1053 21.87 15.35 109.06
N VAL A 1054 21.25 14.92 110.16
CA VAL A 1054 21.83 14.13 111.24
C VAL A 1054 20.80 13.08 111.65
N GLN A 1055 21.13 11.80 111.49
CA GLN A 1055 20.24 10.73 111.95
C GLN A 1055 20.08 10.79 113.48
N HIS A 1056 18.93 10.36 113.98
CA HIS A 1056 18.56 10.46 115.41
C HIS A 1056 18.54 11.90 115.95
N SER A 1057 18.19 12.87 115.09
CA SER A 1057 17.89 14.27 115.48
C SER A 1057 16.48 14.70 115.09
N THR A 1058 15.98 15.75 115.76
CA THR A 1058 14.73 16.47 115.42
C THR A 1058 14.96 17.99 115.45
N CYS A 1059 13.94 18.76 115.08
CA CYS A 1059 13.94 20.23 115.11
C CYS A 1059 13.16 20.75 116.31
N THR A 1060 13.76 21.61 117.12
CA THR A 1060 13.15 22.30 118.26
C THR A 1060 13.30 23.82 118.12
N GLU A 1061 12.76 24.61 119.05
CA GLU A 1061 12.93 26.07 119.08
C GLU A 1061 14.40 26.52 119.20
N ASN A 1062 15.30 25.63 119.63
CA ASN A 1062 16.74 25.87 119.70
C ASN A 1062 17.48 25.58 118.38
N GLY A 1063 16.87 24.83 117.45
CA GLY A 1063 17.49 24.29 116.24
C GLY A 1063 17.46 22.76 116.19
N CYS A 1064 18.40 22.15 115.46
CA CYS A 1064 18.52 20.69 115.42
C CYS A 1064 19.12 20.12 116.72
N GLU A 1065 18.42 19.20 117.38
CA GLU A 1065 18.83 18.56 118.64
C GLU A 1065 18.70 17.02 118.54
N CYS A 1066 19.52 16.26 119.27
CA CYS A 1066 19.42 14.79 119.28
C CYS A 1066 18.15 14.32 120.00
N ILE A 1067 17.55 13.22 119.54
CA ILE A 1067 16.39 12.61 120.19
C ILE A 1067 16.78 11.88 121.49
N GLU A 1068 15.81 11.68 122.37
CA GLU A 1068 16.01 11.04 123.68
C GLU A 1068 16.68 9.67 123.57
N GLY A 1069 17.69 9.41 124.40
CA GLY A 1069 18.56 8.22 124.34
C GLY A 1069 19.86 8.38 123.55
N TYR A 1070 20.04 9.48 122.81
CA TYR A 1070 21.27 9.77 122.05
C TYR A 1070 21.96 11.03 122.57
N GLN A 1071 23.30 11.10 122.42
CA GLN A 1071 24.08 12.31 122.73
C GLN A 1071 24.81 12.86 121.50
N PRO A 1072 25.04 14.18 121.40
CA PRO A 1072 25.78 14.75 120.29
C PRO A 1072 27.26 14.30 120.28
N SER A 1073 27.73 13.92 119.10
CA SER A 1073 29.15 13.77 118.79
C SER A 1073 29.95 15.07 119.07
N ALA A 1074 31.24 14.93 119.36
CA ALA A 1074 32.11 16.04 119.74
C ALA A 1074 32.31 17.12 118.66
N ASP A 1075 31.96 16.86 117.40
CA ASP A 1075 31.97 17.82 116.29
C ASP A 1075 30.56 18.24 115.82
N MET A 1076 29.52 17.77 116.51
CA MET A 1076 28.10 18.03 116.26
C MET A 1076 27.55 17.53 114.90
N THR A 1077 28.18 16.55 114.24
CA THR A 1077 27.67 15.95 112.99
C THR A 1077 26.74 14.76 113.17
N GLU A 1078 26.91 14.01 114.25
CA GLU A 1078 26.19 12.75 114.52
C GLU A 1078 25.60 12.73 115.93
N CYS A 1079 24.57 11.90 116.15
CA CYS A 1079 23.98 11.58 117.46
C CYS A 1079 24.27 10.11 117.76
N THR A 1080 24.97 9.83 118.87
CA THR A 1080 25.55 8.51 119.18
C THR A 1080 24.92 7.84 120.40
N GLU A 1081 24.82 6.50 120.39
CA GLU A 1081 24.32 5.68 121.50
C GLU A 1081 25.36 5.44 122.59
N GLU A 1082 24.91 5.46 123.85
CA GLU A 1082 25.73 5.26 125.05
C GLU A 1082 26.22 3.80 125.15
N HIS A 1083 27.53 3.59 124.98
CA HIS A 1083 28.12 2.27 124.79
C HIS A 1083 28.40 1.49 126.10
N GLN A 1084 28.03 0.20 126.13
CA GLN A 1084 28.69 -0.83 126.96
C GLN A 1084 28.97 -2.13 126.16
N VAL A 1085 30.01 -2.87 126.58
CA VAL A 1085 30.83 -3.80 125.75
C VAL A 1085 31.54 -4.83 126.68
N PRO A 1086 31.96 -6.06 126.29
CA PRO A 1086 31.49 -7.10 125.34
C PRO A 1086 31.28 -8.49 126.06
N VAL A 1087 31.26 -9.66 125.34
CA VAL A 1087 32.01 -10.94 125.67
C VAL A 1087 31.69 -12.19 124.78
N ILE A 1088 32.62 -12.53 123.86
CA ILE A 1088 33.23 -13.85 123.43
C ILE A 1088 32.35 -15.16 123.12
N PRO A 1089 32.86 -16.39 122.70
CA PRO A 1089 32.42 -17.03 121.42
C PRO A 1089 32.21 -18.61 121.33
N VAL A 1090 32.34 -19.20 120.10
CA VAL A 1090 32.68 -20.60 119.62
C VAL A 1090 31.56 -21.57 119.07
N VAL A 1091 31.99 -22.45 118.12
CA VAL A 1091 31.58 -23.83 117.65
C VAL A 1091 30.56 -24.15 116.50
N THR A 1092 31.13 -24.54 115.34
CA THR A 1092 30.83 -25.68 114.39
C THR A 1092 29.44 -26.06 113.81
N ALA A 1093 29.33 -25.91 112.47
CA ALA A 1093 29.18 -26.96 111.41
C ALA A 1093 27.94 -27.88 111.25
N SER A 1094 27.77 -28.38 110.00
CA SER A 1094 26.77 -29.36 109.48
C SER A 1094 25.42 -28.78 108.99
N VAL A 1095 24.58 -29.44 108.17
CA VAL A 1095 24.68 -30.14 106.86
C VAL A 1095 23.31 -30.81 106.55
N ALA A 1096 22.82 -30.74 105.30
CA ALA A 1096 21.83 -31.63 104.64
C ALA A 1096 20.29 -31.58 104.94
N VAL A 1097 19.52 -31.28 103.87
CA VAL A 1097 18.48 -32.13 103.22
C VAL A 1097 16.97 -32.09 103.61
N VAL A 1098 16.17 -31.47 102.70
CA VAL A 1098 14.94 -31.92 101.95
C VAL A 1098 13.74 -32.61 102.67
N VAL A 1099 12.49 -32.28 102.26
CA VAL A 1099 11.38 -33.19 101.78
C VAL A 1099 9.96 -32.57 101.93
N CYS A 1100 9.18 -32.55 100.82
CA CYS A 1100 7.69 -32.48 100.61
C CYS A 1100 6.75 -31.58 101.46
N GLY A 1101 5.59 -31.09 100.98
CA GLY A 1101 4.96 -31.09 99.64
C GLY A 1101 3.78 -32.05 99.42
N ILE A 1102 2.57 -31.52 99.12
CA ILE A 1102 1.33 -32.20 98.61
C ILE A 1102 0.48 -31.14 97.83
N VAL A 1103 0.04 -31.28 96.56
CA VAL A 1103 -1.00 -32.13 95.87
C VAL A 1103 -2.45 -31.71 96.32
N VAL A 1104 -3.53 -31.52 95.52
CA VAL A 1104 -4.26 -32.43 94.58
C VAL A 1104 -5.27 -31.70 93.64
N ALA A 1105 -5.35 -32.13 92.36
CA ALA A 1105 -6.46 -32.07 91.36
C ALA A 1105 -7.07 -30.71 90.89
N GLY A 1106 -7.78 -30.62 89.74
CA GLY A 1106 -8.23 -31.68 88.81
C GLY A 1106 -8.55 -31.24 87.37
N ALA A 1107 -8.96 -32.17 86.52
CA ALA A 1107 -9.16 -32.02 85.06
C ALA A 1107 -10.27 -33.02 84.57
N VAL A 1108 -10.57 -33.33 83.29
CA VAL A 1108 -9.84 -33.26 82.00
C VAL A 1108 -10.83 -33.41 80.80
N ALA A 1109 -10.32 -33.63 79.57
CA ALA A 1109 -11.05 -34.01 78.33
C ALA A 1109 -11.69 -32.82 77.55
N TYR A 1110 -12.08 -32.87 76.26
CA TYR A 1110 -11.96 -33.79 75.09
C TYR A 1110 -12.47 -33.01 73.83
N VAL A 1111 -12.43 -33.38 72.53
CA VAL A 1111 -11.65 -34.25 71.58
C VAL A 1111 -12.39 -34.12 70.22
N ARG A 1112 -11.86 -34.08 68.97
CA ARG A 1112 -10.57 -34.26 68.24
C ARG A 1112 -10.60 -33.24 67.03
N ASN A 1113 -9.81 -33.23 65.93
CA ASN A 1113 -8.85 -34.16 65.33
C ASN A 1113 -7.77 -33.50 64.41
N ARG A 1114 -6.76 -34.31 64.09
CA ARG A 1114 -5.83 -34.45 62.92
C ARG A 1114 -6.07 -33.68 61.59
N ARG A 1115 -5.07 -33.44 60.71
CA ARG A 1115 -3.56 -33.47 60.71
C ARG A 1115 -3.02 -33.00 59.34
N LYS A 1116 -1.72 -32.63 59.23
CA LYS A 1116 -0.91 -32.70 57.98
C LYS A 1116 0.60 -32.86 58.30
N ARG A 1117 1.39 -33.50 57.43
CA ARG A 1117 2.88 -33.49 57.44
C ARG A 1117 3.48 -34.05 56.13
N THR A 1118 4.35 -33.27 55.48
CA THR A 1118 5.57 -33.61 54.69
C THR A 1118 5.57 -34.68 53.55
N PRO A 1119 6.48 -34.58 52.54
CA PRO A 1119 6.27 -35.19 51.20
C PRO A 1119 7.37 -36.14 50.68
N ALA A 1120 7.12 -36.84 49.55
CA ALA A 1120 8.12 -37.23 48.52
C ALA A 1120 7.46 -37.88 47.26
N ALA A 1121 8.21 -37.87 46.14
CA ALA A 1121 8.08 -38.74 44.94
C ALA A 1121 6.91 -38.54 43.94
N GLN A 1122 6.98 -39.28 42.82
CA GLN A 1122 6.61 -38.85 41.45
C GLN A 1122 5.55 -39.73 40.72
N ASP A 1123 5.02 -39.14 39.65
CA ASP A 1123 4.60 -39.74 38.35
C ASP A 1123 3.29 -40.54 38.13
N ASN A 1124 2.53 -40.03 37.14
CA ASN A 1124 1.75 -40.70 36.07
C ASN A 1124 0.54 -41.61 36.37
N HIS A 1125 -0.66 -41.20 35.89
CA HIS A 1125 -1.30 -41.83 34.71
C HIS A 1125 -2.48 -41.02 34.09
N PHE A 1126 -2.79 -41.37 32.82
CA PHE A 1126 -3.90 -40.97 31.93
C PHE A 1126 -5.33 -41.30 32.46
N THR A 1127 -6.49 -40.77 32.02
CA THR A 1127 -6.95 -39.65 31.14
C THR A 1127 -8.51 -39.48 31.22
N VAL A 1128 -9.08 -38.43 30.58
CA VAL A 1128 -10.35 -38.39 29.79
C VAL A 1128 -11.40 -37.29 30.17
N SER A 1129 -11.76 -36.49 29.16
CA SER A 1129 -12.97 -35.66 28.88
C SER A 1129 -13.44 -34.46 29.74
N GLU A 1130 -13.61 -33.35 29.02
CA GLU A 1130 -14.49 -32.17 29.14
C GLU A 1130 -16.01 -32.51 29.29
N PRO A 1131 -16.98 -31.56 29.54
CA PRO A 1131 -16.98 -30.13 29.17
C PRO A 1131 -17.59 -29.10 30.15
N THR A 1132 -17.81 -27.88 29.63
CA THR A 1132 -18.40 -26.61 30.14
C THR A 1132 -19.96 -26.68 30.33
N PRO A 1133 -20.73 -25.65 30.79
CA PRO A 1133 -20.44 -24.19 30.82
C PRO A 1133 -21.07 -23.29 31.95
N GLU A 1134 -21.01 -21.96 31.71
CA GLU A 1134 -21.95 -20.86 32.08
C GLU A 1134 -21.89 -20.04 33.41
N THR A 1135 -22.08 -18.72 33.24
CA THR A 1135 -22.58 -17.64 34.15
C THR A 1135 -21.90 -17.35 35.51
N ALA A 1136 -21.43 -16.13 35.87
CA ALA A 1136 -22.05 -14.78 36.00
C ALA A 1136 -22.82 -14.58 37.34
N ALA A 1137 -22.79 -13.45 38.08
CA ALA A 1137 -22.03 -12.18 38.04
C ALA A 1137 -22.14 -11.42 39.41
N LEU A 1138 -21.82 -10.10 39.44
CA LEU A 1138 -22.04 -9.11 40.52
C LEU A 1138 -21.08 -9.19 41.75
N GLU A 1139 -20.88 -8.16 42.59
CA GLU A 1139 -21.60 -6.87 42.76
C GLU A 1139 -20.68 -5.65 43.11
N ARG A 1140 -21.23 -4.58 43.70
CA ARG A 1140 -20.67 -3.22 43.87
C ARG A 1140 -20.67 -2.75 45.34
N HIS A 1141 -19.76 -1.82 45.71
CA HIS A 1141 -20.01 -0.51 46.40
C HIS A 1141 -18.99 -0.06 47.48
N ALA A 1142 -18.33 1.10 47.21
CA ALA A 1142 -18.02 2.21 48.14
C ALA A 1142 -17.17 1.93 49.43
N PRO A 1143 -16.95 2.87 50.40
CA PRO A 1143 -17.13 4.34 50.42
C PRO A 1143 -16.01 5.20 51.12
N TYR A 1144 -16.19 6.55 51.10
CA TYR A 1144 -15.94 7.56 52.17
C TYR A 1144 -14.55 8.17 52.58
N THR A 1145 -14.48 9.53 52.50
CA THR A 1145 -13.82 10.55 53.39
C THR A 1145 -12.28 10.62 53.59
N SER A 1146 -11.63 11.75 53.98
CA SER A 1146 -12.05 13.15 54.27
C SER A 1146 -10.86 14.16 54.31
N LEU A 1147 -11.21 15.47 54.44
CA LEU A 1147 -10.47 16.59 55.06
C LEU A 1147 -9.49 17.46 54.22
N SER A 1148 -9.44 18.73 54.61
CA SER A 1148 -9.15 19.94 53.82
C SER A 1148 -8.17 20.89 54.50
N VAL A 1149 -7.54 21.83 53.75
CA VAL A 1149 -7.24 23.21 54.23
C VAL A 1149 -7.37 24.23 53.07
N GLU A 1150 -7.88 25.40 53.45
CA GLU A 1150 -8.01 26.78 52.89
C GLU A 1150 -6.94 27.33 51.92
N ALA A 1151 -7.07 28.51 51.25
CA ALA A 1151 -8.21 29.36 50.81
C ALA A 1151 -7.68 30.62 50.03
N VAL A 1152 -8.57 31.57 49.67
CA VAL A 1152 -8.32 32.96 49.18
C VAL A 1152 -7.83 33.07 47.71
N ALA A 1153 -8.32 33.93 46.81
CA ALA A 1153 -9.58 34.70 46.57
C ALA A 1153 -9.52 35.23 45.09
N PHE A 1154 -10.49 35.89 44.43
CA PHE A 1154 -11.62 36.74 44.82
C PHE A 1154 -12.82 36.63 43.81
N GLN A 1155 -13.93 37.29 44.15
CA GLN A 1155 -15.24 37.48 43.46
C GLN A 1155 -15.17 37.93 41.98
N SER A 1156 -16.23 37.95 41.13
CA SER A 1156 -17.67 37.54 41.11
C SER A 1156 -18.11 37.49 39.61
N GLY A 1157 -19.09 36.73 39.11
CA GLY A 1157 -20.52 36.62 39.48
C GLY A 1157 -21.35 37.77 38.86
N ALA A 1158 -22.54 37.60 38.26
CA ALA A 1158 -23.32 36.42 37.83
C ALA A 1158 -24.53 36.90 36.95
N GLU A 1159 -25.12 36.01 36.13
CA GLU A 1159 -26.57 35.94 35.76
C GLU A 1159 -27.28 37.15 35.05
N SER A 1160 -28.38 37.02 34.27
CA SER A 1160 -29.15 35.88 33.72
C SER A 1160 -30.08 36.28 32.53
N ASN A 1161 -30.52 35.28 31.75
CA ASN A 1161 -31.81 35.11 31.03
C ASN A 1161 -32.39 36.10 29.95
N GLU A 1162 -32.97 35.47 28.90
CA GLU A 1162 -34.24 35.82 28.16
C GLU A 1162 -34.31 37.17 27.38
N THR A 1163 -35.04 37.40 26.27
CA THR A 1163 -35.86 36.61 25.28
C THR A 1163 -36.03 37.45 23.97
N ASP A 1164 -36.78 36.95 22.97
CA ASP A 1164 -37.38 37.60 21.77
C ASP A 1164 -37.55 39.15 21.74
N GLY A 1165 -37.61 39.87 20.61
CA GLY A 1165 -37.62 39.53 19.16
C GLY A 1165 -38.11 40.71 18.28
N PHE A 1166 -38.17 40.53 16.95
CA PHE A 1166 -38.74 41.43 15.89
C PHE A 1166 -38.03 42.76 15.46
N ALA A 1167 -37.57 42.78 14.19
CA ALA A 1167 -37.80 43.72 13.05
C ALA A 1167 -38.33 45.17 13.26
N PRO A 1168 -38.14 46.17 12.32
CA PRO A 1168 -37.99 45.97 10.85
C PRO A 1168 -37.10 46.95 10.01
N TYR A 1169 -36.88 46.56 8.73
CA TYR A 1169 -36.71 47.35 7.47
C TYR A 1169 -35.84 48.63 7.37
N VAL A 1170 -34.96 48.66 6.34
CA VAL A 1170 -35.06 49.53 5.13
C VAL A 1170 -34.11 48.98 4.03
N GLU A 1171 -34.37 49.30 2.76
CA GLU A 1171 -33.77 48.67 1.58
C GLU A 1171 -32.62 49.46 0.90
N MET A 1172 -32.00 48.81 -0.11
CA MET A 1172 -31.75 49.28 -1.48
C MET A 1172 -30.31 49.50 -2.02
N THR A 1173 -30.18 49.04 -3.29
CA THR A 1173 -29.22 49.36 -4.38
C THR A 1173 -27.73 48.95 -4.32
N SER A 1174 -27.32 48.28 -5.41
CA SER A 1174 -26.00 48.48 -6.07
C SER A 1174 -26.21 49.32 -7.35
N PRO A 1175 -25.17 49.86 -8.03
CA PRO A 1175 -24.56 49.05 -9.12
C PRO A 1175 -23.09 49.37 -9.54
N GLN A 1176 -22.56 48.50 -10.43
CA GLN A 1176 -21.61 48.75 -11.55
C GLN A 1176 -20.11 49.12 -11.35
N TYR A 1177 -19.26 48.19 -11.82
CA TYR A 1177 -18.15 48.34 -12.81
C TYR A 1177 -17.34 49.64 -12.94
N VAL A 1178 -16.01 49.52 -12.81
CA VAL A 1178 -15.00 50.16 -13.69
C VAL A 1178 -13.83 49.18 -13.93
N ASN A 1179 -13.31 49.11 -15.16
CA ASN A 1179 -12.08 48.38 -15.52
C ASN A 1179 -10.84 49.29 -15.48
N ALA A 1180 -9.68 48.75 -15.09
CA ALA A 1180 -8.38 49.39 -15.36
C ALA A 1180 -7.26 48.34 -15.54
N HIS A 1181 -6.60 48.35 -16.70
CA HIS A 1181 -5.35 47.60 -16.93
C HIS A 1181 -4.16 48.33 -16.32
N ILE A 1182 -3.23 47.59 -15.71
CA ILE A 1182 -1.79 47.92 -15.78
C ILE A 1182 -1.00 46.63 -16.07
N ASN A 1183 -0.51 46.50 -17.29
CA ASN A 1183 0.72 45.76 -17.58
C ASN A 1183 1.87 46.77 -17.51
N PHE A 1184 3.03 46.43 -16.93
CA PHE A 1184 4.31 46.81 -17.55
C PHE A 1184 5.57 46.15 -16.95
N ILE A 1185 6.49 45.85 -17.89
CA ILE A 1185 7.94 45.66 -17.79
C ILE A 1185 8.48 44.46 -17.00
N ASN A 1186 9.21 43.63 -17.74
CA ASN A 1186 10.11 42.58 -17.30
C ASN A 1186 11.56 43.03 -17.52
N THR A 1187 12.34 43.16 -16.45
CA THR A 1187 13.82 43.32 -16.43
C THR A 1187 14.32 42.99 -15.02
N SER A 1188 15.47 42.35 -14.78
CA SER A 1188 16.35 41.51 -15.63
C SER A 1188 17.42 40.89 -14.72
N ASP A 1189 17.97 39.74 -15.12
CA ASP A 1189 19.23 39.10 -14.69
C ASP A 1189 20.07 39.75 -13.57
N ALA A 1190 20.40 38.97 -12.52
CA ALA A 1190 21.72 38.32 -12.42
C ALA A 1190 21.99 37.75 -11.00
N LEU A 1191 22.50 36.50 -10.96
CA LEU A 1191 23.12 35.82 -9.81
C LEU A 1191 22.18 35.54 -8.61
N ARG A 1192 22.23 34.38 -7.95
CA ARG A 1192 23.31 33.39 -7.87
C ARG A 1192 22.79 31.99 -7.59
#